data_AF-A0A943WYZ3-F1
#
_entry.id   AF-A0A943WYZ3-F1
#
_cell.length_a   1.000
_cell.length_b   1.000
_cell.length_c   1.000
_cell.angle_alpha   90.00
_cell.angle_beta   90.00
_cell.angle_gamma   90.00
#
_symmetry.space_group_name_H-M   'P 1'
#
loop_
_entity.id
_entity.type
_entity.pdbx_description
1 polymer ?
#
loop_
_entity_poly.entity_id
_entity_poly.type
_entity_poly.pdbx_seq_one_letter_code
_entity_poly.pdbx_strand_id
1 'polypeptide(L)'
;MADFRKFLADSISNRTPVFFDGGMGTMIQKTGVIGYTIPEDLNFYHPEIIKDIHRQYLEAESNVLTANSFGANPIKVEGGKFSAEQYINEAIKLQKEVIEEFETAHPETKGTHFCSWDSGQIGKLLEPMGTMTFDEAYEAYKLCAVAAEKAGADLAIIETMSDLYEVKAAILAVQENTKLPVVSTMTFQSNLRTLTGADVLTCVTYLESLHVDVLGFNCGGSLDEDEKLAEQFCSYAHLPVLAQPNAGLPVVVNGKDVFKVEPEEFSESQLRNFAKGITLLGGCCGTTPGHIKAVADKIKAGGLKLAQSSKTNENNTYICSYNHAIQVGGSAGPKIIGERINPTGKKKCKEALQNKDMNFILSEAESQIIGGAHILDVNTGLPGIDESEMMTLAVKTIQAAFNTPLQLDSSEDKVLEHALRYYNGKALVNSVNGKKEVMDKVLPLIKHYGGALVALCIDEDGIAPTAEGRVKVAEKIIAEASKYGIPVRDIFIDTLTLTVSSEQKAALETVKAIRILKEKYGAQGIQFVLGVSNISFGLPRRDIINSRFFELALDAGLSAAIINPASAPMMDSYRAYRGLAGYDENCLEYIETYTGTVDPTTAKAKEKIILDAISDGTISICVNGSAAAASVVAGNPTQAVLNTEKPEAKESEKSDSSKSADNDETVLIQIIEKGFKDQAKDATSKLLEKKKPVEIIDNCIVPALDNVGKDFEKGKKFLPQLLLSAETVSNSFAEIKDSMEKSGQAQESKGTVVIATVFGDIHDIGKNIVKAMLENYGYDVIDLGKNVPADEVVNTVLENDIKLVGLSALMTTTVANMEETISQLRKALAEKGRECKICVGGAVLTEDYAEKIGADYYSKDAMQTVAIAREVFGK
;
A
#
# COMPACT_ATOMS: atom_id res chain seq x y z
N MET A 1 8.38 -36.48 9.46
CA MET A 1 7.44 -35.34 9.53
C MET A 1 6.65 -35.32 8.25
N ALA A 2 5.37 -34.96 8.33
CA ALA A 2 4.55 -34.72 7.15
C ALA A 2 5.08 -33.48 6.42
N ASP A 3 5.05 -33.49 5.09
CA ASP A 3 5.45 -32.34 4.27
C ASP A 3 4.19 -31.56 3.88
N PHE A 4 4.02 -30.38 4.46
CA PHE A 4 2.83 -29.54 4.23
C PHE A 4 2.68 -29.14 2.75
N ARG A 5 3.76 -28.83 2.03
CA ARG A 5 3.68 -28.46 0.61
C ARG A 5 3.17 -29.62 -0.22
N LYS A 6 3.65 -30.83 0.08
CA LYS A 6 3.17 -32.04 -0.58
C LYS A 6 1.70 -32.31 -0.26
N PHE A 7 1.32 -32.24 1.01
CA PHE A 7 -0.07 -32.43 1.45
C PHE A 7 -1.03 -31.41 0.79
N LEU A 8 -0.61 -30.15 0.72
CA LEU A 8 -1.36 -29.09 0.06
C LEU A 8 -1.52 -29.36 -1.44
N ALA A 9 -0.43 -29.73 -2.13
CA ALA A 9 -0.47 -30.07 -3.56
C ALA A 9 -1.38 -31.28 -3.85
N ASP A 10 -1.32 -32.31 -3.01
CA ASP A 10 -2.18 -33.49 -3.10
C ASP A 10 -3.65 -33.11 -2.85
N SER A 11 -3.92 -32.27 -1.85
CA SER A 11 -5.27 -31.79 -1.51
C SER A 11 -5.90 -30.98 -2.66
N ILE A 12 -5.14 -30.04 -3.23
CA ILE A 12 -5.60 -29.24 -4.38
C ILE A 12 -5.86 -30.14 -5.60
N SER A 13 -4.95 -31.08 -5.88
CA SER A 13 -5.09 -32.02 -7.01
C SER A 13 -6.32 -32.91 -6.86
N ASN A 14 -6.59 -33.36 -5.62
CA ASN A 14 -7.76 -34.16 -5.28
C ASN A 14 -9.04 -33.34 -5.08
N ARG A 15 -8.92 -32.01 -5.08
CA ARG A 15 -10.01 -31.04 -4.85
C ARG A 15 -10.67 -31.20 -3.48
N THR A 16 -9.88 -31.55 -2.48
CA THR A 16 -10.27 -31.64 -1.08
C THR A 16 -9.85 -30.35 -0.38
N PRO A 17 -10.73 -29.74 0.46
CA PRO A 17 -10.34 -28.58 1.25
C PRO A 17 -9.27 -28.96 2.28
N VAL A 18 -8.45 -27.97 2.64
CA VAL A 18 -7.59 -28.04 3.83
C VAL A 18 -8.24 -27.18 4.91
N PHE A 19 -8.49 -27.75 6.09
CA PHE A 19 -9.13 -27.05 7.20
C PHE A 19 -8.09 -26.48 8.16
N PHE A 20 -8.21 -25.19 8.46
CA PHE A 20 -7.52 -24.52 9.55
C PHE A 20 -8.44 -24.52 10.78
N ASP A 21 -7.89 -24.27 11.95
CA ASP A 21 -8.67 -24.11 13.17
C ASP A 21 -9.41 -22.75 13.22
N GLY A 22 -10.03 -22.50 14.37
CA GLY A 22 -10.77 -21.27 14.67
C GLY A 22 -10.05 -20.40 15.72
N GLY A 23 -10.77 -19.45 16.32
CA GLY A 23 -10.17 -18.45 17.20
C GLY A 23 -9.69 -18.98 18.56
N MET A 24 -8.37 -19.02 18.78
CA MET A 24 -7.74 -19.37 20.07
C MET A 24 -8.15 -18.41 21.19
N GLY A 25 -8.00 -17.09 20.98
CA GLY A 25 -8.29 -16.08 22.00
C GLY A 25 -9.73 -16.14 22.52
N THR A 26 -10.71 -16.31 21.63
CA THR A 26 -12.12 -16.43 22.02
C THR A 26 -12.44 -17.75 22.72
N MET A 27 -11.72 -18.84 22.41
CA MET A 27 -11.85 -20.10 23.13
C MET A 27 -11.28 -20.01 24.54
N ILE A 28 -10.13 -19.34 24.71
CA ILE A 28 -9.56 -19.03 26.03
C ILE A 28 -10.56 -18.22 26.87
N GLN A 29 -11.14 -17.16 26.32
CA GLN A 29 -12.12 -16.34 27.05
C GLN A 29 -13.35 -17.15 27.52
N LYS A 30 -13.81 -18.11 26.72
CA LYS A 30 -14.94 -18.98 27.08
C LYS A 30 -14.67 -19.89 28.28
N THR A 31 -13.40 -20.19 28.57
CA THR A 31 -13.04 -20.98 29.76
C THR A 31 -13.27 -20.23 31.07
N GLY A 32 -13.37 -18.90 31.03
CA GLY A 32 -13.51 -18.04 32.20
C GLY A 32 -12.22 -17.88 33.02
N VAL A 33 -11.08 -18.37 32.51
CA VAL A 33 -9.78 -18.10 33.13
C VAL A 33 -9.47 -16.61 33.04
N ILE A 34 -9.01 -16.06 34.17
CA ILE A 34 -8.67 -14.65 34.34
C ILE A 34 -7.26 -14.55 34.93
N GLY A 35 -6.66 -13.35 34.91
CA GLY A 35 -5.37 -13.09 35.55
C GLY A 35 -4.13 -13.39 34.71
N TYR A 36 -4.31 -13.66 33.41
CA TYR A 36 -3.22 -13.61 32.42
C TYR A 36 -3.06 -12.20 31.87
N THR A 37 -1.83 -11.81 31.50
CA THR A 37 -1.57 -10.50 30.88
C THR A 37 -1.79 -10.55 29.37
N ILE A 38 -1.33 -11.62 28.74
CA ILE A 38 -1.53 -11.94 27.32
C ILE A 38 -1.93 -13.41 27.18
N PRO A 39 -2.70 -13.82 26.15
CA PRO A 39 -3.16 -15.21 26.00
C PRO A 39 -2.03 -16.26 26.05
N GLU A 40 -0.83 -15.91 25.60
CA GLU A 40 0.36 -16.76 25.55
C GLU A 40 0.88 -17.16 26.94
N ASP A 41 0.55 -16.40 28.00
CA ASP A 41 0.84 -16.77 29.40
C ASP A 41 0.26 -18.16 29.75
N LEU A 42 -0.88 -18.51 29.14
CA LEU A 42 -1.56 -19.77 29.43
C LEU A 42 -0.80 -20.99 28.91
N ASN A 43 0.15 -20.83 27.99
CA ASN A 43 1.05 -21.92 27.60
C ASN A 43 1.85 -22.46 28.81
N PHE A 44 2.11 -21.60 29.80
CA PHE A 44 2.87 -21.97 31.00
C PHE A 44 1.99 -22.24 32.21
N TYR A 45 0.94 -21.42 32.42
CA TYR A 45 0.13 -21.49 33.65
C TYR A 45 -1.05 -22.44 33.53
N HIS A 46 -1.58 -22.62 32.32
CA HIS A 46 -2.74 -23.47 32.04
C HIS A 46 -2.57 -24.29 30.75
N PRO A 47 -1.45 -25.04 30.60
CA PRO A 47 -1.18 -25.81 29.39
C PRO A 47 -2.28 -26.83 29.07
N GLU A 48 -2.97 -27.34 30.09
CA GLU A 48 -4.11 -28.25 29.93
C GLU A 48 -5.25 -27.63 29.13
N ILE A 49 -5.51 -26.33 29.29
CA ILE A 49 -6.57 -25.61 28.58
C ILE A 49 -6.20 -25.43 27.11
N ILE A 50 -4.97 -25.01 26.84
CA ILE A 50 -4.47 -24.83 25.47
C ILE A 50 -4.50 -26.15 24.72
N LYS A 51 -4.05 -27.24 25.36
CA LYS A 51 -4.12 -28.57 24.78
C LYS A 51 -5.55 -29.03 24.50
N ASP A 52 -6.47 -28.75 25.40
CA ASP A 52 -7.87 -29.11 25.22
C ASP A 52 -8.50 -28.38 24.03
N ILE A 53 -8.23 -27.08 23.89
CA ILE A 53 -8.70 -26.29 22.73
C ILE A 53 -8.17 -26.88 21.42
N HIS A 54 -6.87 -27.19 21.34
CA HIS A 54 -6.29 -27.84 20.16
C HIS A 54 -6.94 -29.19 19.85
N ARG A 55 -7.19 -30.01 20.89
CA ARG A 55 -7.85 -31.32 20.73
C ARG A 55 -9.26 -31.15 20.16
N GLN A 56 -10.04 -30.19 20.66
CA GLN A 56 -11.37 -29.92 20.14
C GLN A 56 -11.36 -29.52 18.66
N TYR A 57 -10.35 -28.79 18.19
CA TYR A 57 -10.23 -28.45 16.77
C TYR A 57 -9.79 -29.64 15.89
N LEU A 58 -8.93 -30.54 16.39
CA LEU A 58 -8.64 -31.81 15.69
C LEU A 58 -9.90 -32.68 15.57
N GLU A 59 -10.69 -32.80 16.64
CA GLU A 59 -12.00 -33.45 16.62
C GLU A 59 -12.99 -32.76 15.67
N ALA A 60 -12.78 -31.46 15.41
CA ALA A 60 -13.52 -30.68 14.43
C ALA A 60 -13.02 -30.80 12.99
N GLU A 61 -12.03 -31.68 12.72
CA GLU A 61 -11.43 -31.97 11.41
C GLU A 61 -10.40 -30.94 10.90
N SER A 62 -9.88 -30.08 11.77
CA SER A 62 -8.79 -29.16 11.40
C SER A 62 -7.51 -29.93 11.04
N ASN A 63 -6.93 -29.64 9.88
CA ASN A 63 -5.64 -30.14 9.44
C ASN A 63 -4.47 -29.29 9.96
N VAL A 64 -4.66 -27.98 10.04
CA VAL A 64 -3.63 -27.05 10.53
C VAL A 64 -4.13 -26.42 11.82
N LEU A 65 -3.33 -26.53 12.88
CA LEU A 65 -3.59 -25.86 14.14
C LEU A 65 -2.67 -24.64 14.27
N THR A 66 -3.21 -23.51 14.70
CA THR A 66 -2.48 -22.27 14.97
C THR A 66 -1.93 -22.29 16.41
N ALA A 67 -0.61 -22.17 16.59
CA ALA A 67 -0.03 -22.13 17.94
C ALA A 67 -0.52 -20.89 18.70
N ASN A 68 -0.71 -21.00 20.03
CA ASN A 68 -1.00 -19.84 20.88
C ASN A 68 0.26 -18.96 21.03
N SER A 69 0.62 -18.24 19.96
CA SER A 69 1.83 -17.43 19.84
C SER A 69 1.63 -16.13 19.05
N PHE A 70 0.40 -15.76 18.73
CA PHE A 70 0.05 -14.59 17.90
C PHE A 70 0.80 -13.31 18.28
N GLY A 71 0.87 -12.99 19.58
CA GLY A 71 1.53 -11.82 20.15
C GLY A 71 2.98 -12.06 20.59
N ALA A 72 3.52 -13.27 20.41
CA ALA A 72 4.85 -13.67 20.89
C ALA A 72 5.99 -13.12 20.02
N ASN A 73 6.16 -11.80 20.07
CA ASN A 73 7.22 -11.07 19.37
C ASN A 73 8.03 -10.23 20.38
N PRO A 74 9.39 -10.16 20.28
CA PRO A 74 10.25 -9.52 21.28
C PRO A 74 9.85 -8.08 21.65
N ILE A 75 9.27 -7.33 20.71
CA ILE A 75 8.83 -5.94 20.95
C ILE A 75 7.48 -5.87 21.67
N LYS A 76 6.58 -6.85 21.43
CA LYS A 76 5.28 -6.91 22.11
C LYS A 76 5.39 -7.43 23.53
N VAL A 77 6.28 -8.40 23.75
CA VAL A 77 6.46 -9.04 25.06
C VAL A 77 7.56 -8.40 25.90
N GLU A 78 8.08 -7.24 25.48
CA GLU A 78 9.06 -6.47 26.25
C GLU A 78 8.52 -6.15 27.65
N GLY A 79 9.29 -6.49 28.69
CA GLY A 79 8.86 -6.37 30.09
C GLY A 79 7.84 -7.44 30.55
N GLY A 80 7.51 -8.40 29.68
CA GLY A 80 6.65 -9.55 29.99
C GLY A 80 7.35 -10.63 30.84
N LYS A 81 6.58 -11.67 31.19
CA LYS A 81 7.04 -12.76 32.08
C LYS A 81 8.03 -13.74 31.41
N PHE A 82 7.91 -13.91 30.10
CA PHE A 82 8.75 -14.80 29.29
C PHE A 82 9.20 -14.10 28.01
N SER A 83 10.30 -14.56 27.42
CA SER A 83 10.75 -14.08 26.10
C SER A 83 9.87 -14.62 24.98
N ALA A 84 9.93 -13.98 23.81
CA ALA A 84 9.22 -14.44 22.62
C ALA A 84 9.58 -15.90 22.24
N GLU A 85 10.87 -16.25 22.29
CA GLU A 85 11.32 -17.62 22.04
C GLU A 85 10.72 -18.62 23.03
N GLN A 86 10.60 -18.25 24.31
CA GLN A 86 10.02 -19.12 25.32
C GLN A 86 8.53 -19.38 25.04
N TYR A 87 7.75 -18.33 24.73
CA TYR A 87 6.35 -18.48 24.34
C TYR A 87 6.19 -19.37 23.11
N ILE A 88 6.97 -19.12 22.05
CA ILE A 88 6.92 -19.88 20.80
C ILE A 88 7.27 -21.36 21.04
N ASN A 89 8.36 -21.62 21.78
CA ASN A 89 8.80 -22.98 22.07
C ASN A 89 7.73 -23.78 22.83
N GLU A 90 7.14 -23.18 23.86
CA GLU A 90 6.13 -23.88 24.67
C GLU A 90 4.83 -24.08 23.88
N ALA A 91 4.36 -23.06 23.12
CA ALA A 91 3.16 -23.17 22.30
C ALA A 91 3.25 -24.31 21.27
N ILE A 92 4.36 -24.37 20.53
CA ILE A 92 4.61 -25.42 19.53
C ILE A 92 4.72 -26.80 20.19
N LYS A 93 5.41 -26.89 21.34
CA LYS A 93 5.51 -28.14 22.09
C LYS A 93 4.14 -28.69 22.48
N LEU A 94 3.27 -27.85 23.05
CA LEU A 94 1.91 -28.26 23.45
C LEU A 94 1.10 -28.74 22.25
N GLN A 95 1.18 -28.04 21.13
CA GLN A 95 0.47 -28.39 19.90
C GLN A 95 0.93 -29.74 19.34
N LYS A 96 2.24 -30.00 19.32
CA LYS A 96 2.80 -31.28 18.85
C LYS A 96 2.43 -32.46 19.73
N GLU A 97 2.45 -32.27 21.05
CA GLU A 97 2.00 -33.30 22.00
C GLU A 97 0.54 -33.69 21.73
N VAL A 98 -0.34 -32.71 21.47
CA VAL A 98 -1.76 -32.98 21.17
C VAL A 98 -1.95 -33.66 19.82
N ILE A 99 -1.21 -33.25 18.78
CA ILE A 99 -1.26 -33.91 17.47
C ILE A 99 -0.79 -35.36 17.58
N GLU A 100 0.30 -35.62 18.30
CA GLU A 100 0.83 -36.98 18.48
C GLU A 100 -0.15 -37.87 19.27
N GLU A 101 -0.73 -37.33 20.36
CA GLU A 101 -1.78 -38.00 21.13
C GLU A 101 -2.99 -38.35 20.24
N PHE A 102 -3.45 -37.39 19.43
CA PHE A 102 -4.62 -37.55 18.57
C PHE A 102 -4.39 -38.55 17.44
N GLU A 103 -3.27 -38.46 16.71
CA GLU A 103 -2.93 -39.40 15.63
C GLU A 103 -2.62 -40.82 16.16
N THR A 104 -2.16 -40.93 17.40
CA THR A 104 -2.01 -42.24 18.06
C THR A 104 -3.37 -42.88 18.35
N ALA A 105 -4.36 -42.07 18.75
CA ALA A 105 -5.73 -42.51 18.96
C ALA A 105 -6.50 -42.75 17.65
N HIS A 106 -6.13 -42.05 16.57
CA HIS A 106 -6.75 -42.10 15.23
C HIS A 106 -5.70 -42.38 14.14
N PRO A 107 -5.16 -43.61 14.04
CA PRO A 107 -4.05 -43.91 13.12
C PRO A 107 -4.34 -43.63 11.63
N GLU A 108 -5.60 -43.56 11.23
CA GLU A 108 -6.06 -43.24 9.87
C GLU A 108 -5.81 -41.78 9.48
N THR A 109 -5.67 -40.87 10.45
CA THR A 109 -5.40 -39.45 10.22
C THR A 109 -3.91 -39.12 10.28
N LYS A 110 -3.05 -40.14 10.35
CA LYS A 110 -1.61 -39.94 10.52
C LYS A 110 -1.01 -39.17 9.33
N GLY A 111 -0.34 -38.06 9.63
CA GLY A 111 0.33 -37.23 8.63
C GLY A 111 -0.62 -36.29 7.88
N THR A 112 -1.82 -36.07 8.39
CA THR A 112 -2.76 -35.06 7.87
C THR A 112 -2.90 -33.84 8.78
N HIS A 113 -2.14 -33.79 9.88
CA HIS A 113 -2.15 -32.71 10.85
C HIS A 113 -0.80 -31.98 10.91
N PHE A 114 -0.86 -30.66 11.04
CA PHE A 114 0.31 -29.78 11.01
C PHE A 114 0.29 -28.79 12.16
N CYS A 115 1.46 -28.64 12.78
CA CYS A 115 1.72 -27.66 13.82
C CYS A 115 2.28 -26.38 13.18
N SER A 116 1.60 -25.24 13.31
CA SER A 116 2.10 -23.98 12.76
C SER A 116 2.58 -23.03 13.84
N TRP A 117 3.68 -22.33 13.58
CA TRP A 117 3.93 -21.07 14.26
C TRP A 117 2.97 -20.02 13.73
N ASP A 118 2.29 -19.34 14.65
CA ASP A 118 1.39 -18.25 14.36
C ASP A 118 1.97 -16.93 14.87
N SER A 119 1.98 -15.91 14.02
CA SER A 119 2.44 -14.57 14.36
C SER A 119 1.55 -13.52 13.70
N GLY A 120 1.01 -12.63 14.53
CA GLY A 120 0.39 -11.39 14.07
C GLY A 120 1.41 -10.28 13.88
N GLN A 121 0.89 -9.07 13.67
CA GLN A 121 1.69 -7.84 13.56
C GLN A 121 2.51 -7.55 14.83
N ILE A 122 3.65 -6.90 14.68
CA ILE A 122 4.47 -6.32 15.76
C ILE A 122 3.68 -5.25 16.52
N GLY A 123 2.76 -4.55 15.86
CA GLY A 123 1.96 -3.49 16.47
C GLY A 123 2.67 -2.14 16.58
N LYS A 124 3.74 -1.92 15.80
CA LYS A 124 4.36 -0.60 15.57
C LYS A 124 4.38 -0.30 14.07
N LEU A 125 4.13 0.95 13.69
CA LEU A 125 4.24 1.38 12.30
C LEU A 125 5.71 1.42 11.86
N LEU A 126 5.98 0.90 10.66
CA LEU A 126 7.29 1.00 10.03
C LEU A 126 7.51 2.40 9.42
N GLU A 127 8.77 2.79 9.28
CA GLU A 127 9.17 3.98 8.52
C GLU A 127 8.63 3.92 7.08
N PRO A 128 8.14 5.05 6.52
CA PRO A 128 8.15 6.39 7.11
C PRO A 128 6.93 6.71 8.01
N MET A 129 5.97 5.79 8.16
CA MET A 129 4.73 6.06 8.90
C MET A 129 4.91 6.00 10.42
N GLY A 130 5.92 5.28 10.88
CA GLY A 130 6.33 5.24 12.28
C GLY A 130 7.86 5.28 12.41
N THR A 131 8.33 4.91 13.59
CA THR A 131 9.76 4.99 13.95
C THR A 131 10.49 3.66 13.82
N MET A 132 9.78 2.57 13.54
CA MET A 132 10.40 1.25 13.41
C MET A 132 11.00 1.10 12.02
N THR A 133 12.28 0.76 11.97
CA THR A 133 12.95 0.46 10.71
C THR A 133 12.52 -0.92 10.18
N PHE A 134 12.66 -1.12 8.87
CA PHE A 134 12.46 -2.43 8.24
C PHE A 134 13.36 -3.51 8.86
N ASP A 135 14.62 -3.16 9.16
CA ASP A 135 15.60 -4.11 9.68
C ASP A 135 15.29 -4.52 11.13
N GLU A 136 14.76 -3.60 11.96
CA GLU A 136 14.26 -3.93 13.30
C GLU A 136 13.07 -4.90 13.25
N ALA A 137 12.13 -4.66 12.34
CA ALA A 137 11.01 -5.58 12.13
C ALA A 137 11.50 -6.96 11.65
N TYR A 138 12.42 -6.98 10.68
CA TYR A 138 13.02 -8.21 10.17
C TYR A 138 13.73 -9.02 11.27
N GLU A 139 14.58 -8.39 12.09
CA GLU A 139 15.30 -9.10 13.15
C GLU A 139 14.35 -9.64 14.23
N ALA A 140 13.26 -8.93 14.52
CA ALA A 140 12.22 -9.41 15.43
C ALA A 140 11.53 -10.68 14.90
N TYR A 141 11.08 -10.68 13.64
CA TYR A 141 10.48 -11.86 13.01
C TYR A 141 11.47 -13.01 12.83
N LYS A 142 12.74 -12.72 12.54
CA LYS A 142 13.80 -13.71 12.37
C LYS A 142 14.04 -14.50 13.65
N LEU A 143 14.12 -13.80 14.79
CA LEU A 143 14.24 -14.44 16.10
C LEU A 143 13.08 -15.41 16.35
N CYS A 144 11.85 -14.97 16.04
CA CYS A 144 10.66 -15.82 16.19
C CYS A 144 10.66 -17.02 15.23
N ALA A 145 10.96 -16.81 13.96
CA ALA A 145 10.97 -17.86 12.93
C ALA A 145 12.00 -18.96 13.23
N VAL A 146 13.21 -18.57 13.65
CA VAL A 146 14.27 -19.51 14.04
C VAL A 146 13.86 -20.31 15.28
N ALA A 147 13.23 -19.67 16.27
CA ALA A 147 12.69 -20.35 17.44
C ALA A 147 11.61 -21.37 17.06
N ALA A 148 10.70 -20.99 16.15
CA ALA A 148 9.62 -21.83 15.67
C ALA A 148 10.11 -23.09 14.94
N GLU A 149 11.04 -22.95 13.98
CA GLU A 149 11.60 -24.10 13.27
C GLU A 149 12.34 -25.03 14.22
N LYS A 150 13.07 -24.46 15.21
CA LYS A 150 13.79 -25.25 16.21
C LYS A 150 12.86 -26.02 17.16
N ALA A 151 11.71 -25.42 17.53
CA ALA A 151 10.65 -26.10 18.28
C ALA A 151 9.96 -27.18 17.43
N GLY A 152 10.09 -27.08 16.11
CA GLY A 152 9.64 -28.06 15.15
C GLY A 152 8.23 -27.80 14.64
N ALA A 153 7.88 -26.53 14.43
CA ALA A 153 6.75 -26.16 13.58
C ALA A 153 6.92 -26.73 12.17
N ASP A 154 5.79 -27.06 11.53
CA ASP A 154 5.72 -27.57 10.16
C ASP A 154 5.52 -26.44 9.13
N LEU A 155 5.05 -25.27 9.57
CA LEU A 155 4.82 -24.07 8.75
C LEU A 155 4.79 -22.79 9.60
N ALA A 156 4.97 -21.64 8.93
CA ALA A 156 4.81 -20.31 9.50
C ALA A 156 3.54 -19.65 8.95
N ILE A 157 2.71 -19.12 9.84
CA ILE A 157 1.54 -18.30 9.54
C ILE A 157 1.86 -16.88 9.98
N ILE A 158 1.90 -15.97 9.00
CA ILE A 158 2.04 -14.54 9.20
C ILE A 158 0.67 -13.91 8.93
N GLU A 159 -0.14 -13.76 9.97
CA GLU A 159 -1.56 -13.44 9.84
C GLU A 159 -1.98 -12.05 10.32
N THR A 160 -3.18 -11.64 9.94
CA THR A 160 -3.78 -10.36 10.33
C THR A 160 -2.92 -9.17 9.94
N MET A 161 -2.21 -9.23 8.81
CA MET A 161 -1.29 -8.17 8.43
C MET A 161 -2.02 -7.00 7.75
N SER A 162 -1.66 -5.76 8.08
CA SER A 162 -2.28 -4.55 7.52
C SER A 162 -1.30 -3.60 6.83
N ASP A 163 0.01 -3.90 6.89
CA ASP A 163 1.08 -3.19 6.21
C ASP A 163 1.94 -4.16 5.37
N LEU A 164 2.03 -3.90 4.06
CA LEU A 164 2.83 -4.71 3.14
C LEU A 164 4.34 -4.63 3.42
N TYR A 165 4.83 -3.57 4.06
CA TYR A 165 6.26 -3.50 4.35
C TYR A 165 6.65 -4.45 5.49
N GLU A 166 5.82 -4.48 6.53
CA GLU A 166 5.97 -5.39 7.66
C GLU A 166 5.83 -6.86 7.21
N VAL A 167 4.85 -7.14 6.34
CA VAL A 167 4.67 -8.45 5.70
C VAL A 167 5.95 -8.91 5.00
N LYS A 168 6.61 -8.02 4.25
CA LYS A 168 7.86 -8.34 3.58
C LYS A 168 8.99 -8.62 4.56
N ALA A 169 9.12 -7.83 5.62
CA ALA A 169 10.09 -8.08 6.67
C ALA A 169 9.89 -9.48 7.30
N ALA A 170 8.64 -9.83 7.60
CA ALA A 170 8.28 -11.14 8.15
C ALA A 170 8.56 -12.29 7.18
N ILE A 171 8.12 -12.20 5.93
CA ILE A 171 8.30 -13.25 4.93
C ILE A 171 9.79 -13.48 4.64
N LEU A 172 10.57 -12.40 4.44
CA LEU A 172 12.01 -12.53 4.23
C LEU A 172 12.69 -13.13 5.46
N ALA A 173 12.29 -12.75 6.68
CA ALA A 173 12.83 -13.34 7.89
C ALA A 173 12.60 -14.86 7.97
N VAL A 174 11.43 -15.35 7.55
CA VAL A 174 11.16 -16.79 7.47
C VAL A 174 11.97 -17.46 6.37
N GLN A 175 11.92 -16.93 5.14
CA GLN A 175 12.55 -17.54 3.97
C GLN A 175 14.09 -17.57 4.04
N GLU A 176 14.71 -16.55 4.64
CA GLU A 176 16.16 -16.44 4.74
C GLU A 176 16.75 -17.30 5.87
N ASN A 177 15.95 -17.66 6.87
CA ASN A 177 16.45 -18.28 8.10
C ASN A 177 15.86 -19.66 8.41
N THR A 178 14.85 -20.11 7.66
CA THR A 178 14.15 -21.38 7.88
C THR A 178 13.78 -22.06 6.56
N LYS A 179 13.24 -23.29 6.63
CA LYS A 179 12.65 -24.02 5.49
C LYS A 179 11.13 -24.08 5.55
N LEU A 180 10.54 -23.41 6.54
CA LEU A 180 9.10 -23.45 6.79
C LEU A 180 8.34 -22.95 5.56
N PRO A 181 7.27 -23.65 5.14
CA PRO A 181 6.25 -23.09 4.27
C PRO A 181 5.64 -21.83 4.88
N VAL A 182 5.34 -20.85 4.03
CA VAL A 182 4.81 -19.55 4.46
C VAL A 182 3.36 -19.41 4.03
N VAL A 183 2.48 -19.26 5.01
CA VAL A 183 1.09 -18.84 4.84
C VAL A 183 1.01 -17.39 5.27
N SER A 184 0.50 -16.50 4.43
CA SER A 184 0.33 -15.09 4.80
C SER A 184 -1.10 -14.61 4.55
N THR A 185 -1.70 -13.99 5.56
CA THR A 185 -3.05 -13.44 5.46
C THR A 185 -3.06 -11.95 5.77
N MET A 186 -3.85 -11.23 4.97
CA MET A 186 -4.07 -9.79 5.12
C MET A 186 -5.39 -9.53 5.83
N THR A 187 -5.49 -8.42 6.56
CA THR A 187 -6.75 -7.94 7.12
C THR A 187 -7.18 -6.64 6.46
N PHE A 188 -8.49 -6.50 6.27
CA PHE A 188 -9.12 -5.42 5.50
C PHE A 188 -10.17 -4.68 6.33
N GLN A 189 -10.28 -3.38 6.07
CA GLN A 189 -11.38 -2.55 6.54
C GLN A 189 -12.63 -2.79 5.67
N SER A 190 -13.78 -2.21 6.07
CA SER A 190 -15.05 -2.32 5.33
C SER A 190 -15.01 -1.78 3.90
N ASN A 191 -14.04 -0.91 3.58
CA ASN A 191 -13.77 -0.43 2.22
C ASN A 191 -12.92 -1.40 1.37
N LEU A 192 -12.64 -2.60 1.88
CA LEU A 192 -11.79 -3.64 1.26
C LEU A 192 -10.35 -3.18 0.99
N ARG A 193 -9.82 -2.27 1.82
CA ARG A 193 -8.42 -1.87 1.84
C ARG A 193 -7.76 -2.18 3.18
N THR A 194 -6.45 -2.39 3.15
CA THR A 194 -5.63 -2.50 4.37
C THR A 194 -5.50 -1.15 5.06
N LEU A 195 -4.94 -1.14 6.28
CA LEU A 195 -4.67 0.09 7.03
C LEU A 195 -3.79 1.08 6.25
N THR A 196 -2.80 0.58 5.51
CA THR A 196 -1.91 1.39 4.66
C THR A 196 -2.47 1.68 3.27
N GLY A 197 -3.70 1.25 3.00
CA GLY A 197 -4.48 1.60 1.82
C GLY A 197 -4.37 0.63 0.66
N ALA A 198 -3.70 -0.52 0.80
CA ALA A 198 -3.59 -1.51 -0.27
C ALA A 198 -4.94 -2.17 -0.55
N ASP A 199 -5.31 -2.29 -1.83
CA ASP A 199 -6.48 -3.08 -2.24
C ASP A 199 -6.11 -4.56 -2.42
N VAL A 200 -7.13 -5.41 -2.61
CA VAL A 200 -6.98 -6.86 -2.75
C VAL A 200 -6.04 -7.24 -3.90
N LEU A 201 -6.15 -6.58 -5.06
CA LEU A 201 -5.27 -6.82 -6.20
C LEU A 201 -3.80 -6.54 -5.85
N THR A 202 -3.54 -5.45 -5.13
CA THR A 202 -2.20 -5.08 -4.67
C THR A 202 -1.65 -6.13 -3.70
N CYS A 203 -2.44 -6.54 -2.70
CA CYS A 203 -2.05 -7.56 -1.74
C CYS A 203 -1.71 -8.89 -2.41
N VAL A 204 -2.57 -9.36 -3.32
CA VAL A 204 -2.34 -10.61 -4.07
C VAL A 204 -1.06 -10.49 -4.91
N THR A 205 -0.92 -9.42 -5.71
CA THR A 205 0.27 -9.18 -6.54
C THR A 205 1.55 -9.21 -5.71
N TYR A 206 1.51 -8.58 -4.54
CA TYR A 206 2.65 -8.46 -3.65
C TYR A 206 3.02 -9.80 -3.00
N LEU A 207 2.07 -10.49 -2.38
CA LEU A 207 2.29 -11.79 -1.73
C LEU A 207 2.75 -12.86 -2.72
N GLU A 208 2.18 -12.91 -3.93
CA GLU A 208 2.64 -13.82 -4.98
C GLU A 208 4.08 -13.53 -5.39
N SER A 209 4.46 -12.25 -5.48
CA SER A 209 5.83 -11.86 -5.83
C SER A 209 6.85 -12.30 -4.78
N LEU A 210 6.46 -12.33 -3.51
CA LEU A 210 7.30 -12.83 -2.41
C LEU A 210 7.30 -14.37 -2.31
N HIS A 211 6.61 -15.06 -3.23
CA HIS A 211 6.61 -16.53 -3.31
C HIS A 211 6.17 -17.23 -2.02
N VAL A 212 5.15 -16.71 -1.36
CA VAL A 212 4.46 -17.46 -0.28
C VAL A 212 3.85 -18.76 -0.82
N ASP A 213 3.61 -19.73 0.05
CA ASP A 213 2.99 -21.00 -0.33
C ASP A 213 1.45 -20.89 -0.38
N VAL A 214 0.89 -20.06 0.51
CA VAL A 214 -0.54 -19.74 0.59
C VAL A 214 -0.69 -18.26 0.89
N LEU A 215 -1.61 -17.60 0.19
CA LEU A 215 -2.03 -16.24 0.52
C LEU A 215 -3.50 -16.24 0.94
N GLY A 216 -3.95 -15.19 1.61
CA GLY A 216 -5.35 -15.14 2.00
C GLY A 216 -5.72 -13.92 2.81
N PHE A 217 -6.84 -14.05 3.50
CA PHE A 217 -7.36 -13.02 4.37
C PHE A 217 -8.01 -13.65 5.58
N ASN A 218 -7.93 -12.92 6.68
CA ASN A 218 -8.50 -13.32 7.96
C ASN A 218 -9.02 -12.08 8.71
N CYS A 219 -9.79 -12.35 9.76
CA CYS A 219 -10.48 -11.32 10.54
C CYS A 219 -11.42 -10.51 9.62
N GLY A 220 -11.63 -9.22 9.92
CA GLY A 220 -12.55 -8.35 9.18
C GLY A 220 -13.93 -8.22 9.85
N GLY A 221 -14.91 -7.74 9.08
CA GLY A 221 -16.23 -7.40 9.61
C GLY A 221 -17.26 -8.52 9.46
N SER A 222 -18.09 -8.41 8.43
CA SER A 222 -19.23 -9.31 8.19
C SER A 222 -18.90 -10.47 7.25
N LEU A 223 -19.74 -11.53 7.26
CA LEU A 223 -19.64 -12.63 6.29
C LEU A 223 -19.82 -12.15 4.84
N ASP A 224 -20.62 -11.10 4.62
CA ASP A 224 -20.80 -10.51 3.28
C ASP A 224 -19.54 -9.82 2.76
N GLU A 225 -18.76 -9.19 3.64
CA GLU A 225 -17.47 -8.60 3.29
C GLU A 225 -16.43 -9.68 3.00
N ASP A 226 -16.37 -10.72 3.84
CA ASP A 226 -15.53 -11.90 3.63
C ASP A 226 -15.83 -12.57 2.27
N GLU A 227 -17.10 -12.68 1.90
CA GLU A 227 -17.50 -13.24 0.62
C GLU A 227 -17.08 -12.42 -0.60
N LYS A 228 -17.01 -11.08 -0.46
CA LYS A 228 -16.48 -10.19 -1.50
C LYS A 228 -14.95 -10.28 -1.58
N LEU A 229 -14.28 -10.43 -0.45
CA LEU A 229 -12.85 -10.70 -0.41
C LEU A 229 -12.55 -12.02 -1.11
N ALA A 230 -13.28 -13.09 -0.81
CA ALA A 230 -13.12 -14.38 -1.47
C ALA A 230 -13.23 -14.28 -3.00
N GLU A 231 -14.23 -13.55 -3.51
CA GLU A 231 -14.40 -13.31 -4.94
C GLU A 231 -13.19 -12.60 -5.56
N GLN A 232 -12.70 -11.52 -4.94
CA GLN A 232 -11.56 -10.77 -5.46
C GLN A 232 -10.25 -11.57 -5.38
N PHE A 233 -9.97 -12.21 -4.24
CA PHE A 233 -8.78 -13.05 -4.10
C PHE A 233 -8.77 -14.19 -5.12
N CYS A 234 -9.87 -14.92 -5.28
CA CYS A 234 -9.96 -15.99 -6.28
C CYS A 234 -9.87 -15.48 -7.73
N SER A 235 -10.26 -14.24 -7.99
CA SER A 235 -10.15 -13.63 -9.33
C SER A 235 -8.70 -13.26 -9.70
N TYR A 236 -7.89 -12.86 -8.71
CA TYR A 236 -6.52 -12.39 -8.96
C TYR A 236 -5.44 -13.43 -8.66
N ALA A 237 -5.66 -14.35 -7.72
CA ALA A 237 -4.63 -15.27 -7.26
C ALA A 237 -4.41 -16.46 -8.22
N HIS A 238 -3.14 -16.85 -8.31
CA HIS A 238 -2.65 -18.08 -8.93
C HIS A 238 -2.22 -19.10 -7.87
N LEU A 239 -1.94 -18.64 -6.65
CA LEU A 239 -1.67 -19.47 -5.48
C LEU A 239 -2.96 -19.93 -4.76
N PRO A 240 -2.89 -20.97 -3.92
CA PRO A 240 -3.99 -21.38 -3.06
C PRO A 240 -4.39 -20.25 -2.12
N VAL A 241 -5.71 -20.09 -1.92
CA VAL A 241 -6.28 -19.01 -1.09
C VAL A 241 -6.86 -19.57 0.20
N LEU A 242 -6.49 -18.95 1.33
CA LEU A 242 -7.04 -19.17 2.67
C LEU A 242 -8.06 -18.10 3.04
N ALA A 243 -9.20 -18.51 3.59
CA ALA A 243 -10.18 -17.61 4.20
C ALA A 243 -10.44 -18.01 5.66
N GLN A 244 -10.29 -17.06 6.59
CA GLN A 244 -10.54 -17.22 8.02
C GLN A 244 -11.41 -16.06 8.56
N PRO A 245 -12.71 -16.00 8.24
CA PRO A 245 -13.60 -14.96 8.74
C PRO A 245 -13.78 -15.01 10.26
N ASN A 246 -14.20 -13.87 10.81
CA ASN A 246 -14.80 -13.79 12.13
C ASN A 246 -16.21 -14.43 12.13
N ALA A 247 -16.69 -14.84 13.30
CA ALA A 247 -18.10 -15.20 13.51
C ALA A 247 -18.99 -13.95 13.63
N GLY A 248 -18.84 -13.04 12.66
CA GLY A 248 -19.41 -11.70 12.64
C GLY A 248 -18.68 -10.71 13.56
N LEU A 249 -19.20 -9.49 13.63
CA LEU A 249 -18.71 -8.49 14.57
C LEU A 249 -19.19 -8.82 16.00
N PRO A 250 -18.35 -8.62 17.02
CA PRO A 250 -18.77 -8.81 18.41
C PRO A 250 -19.87 -7.81 18.77
N VAL A 251 -20.80 -8.24 19.61
CA VAL A 251 -21.77 -7.35 20.24
C VAL A 251 -21.79 -7.58 21.73
N VAL A 252 -21.95 -6.50 22.51
CA VAL A 252 -22.12 -6.64 23.95
C VAL A 252 -23.53 -7.14 24.27
N VAL A 253 -23.59 -8.27 24.98
CA VAL A 253 -24.81 -8.82 25.56
C VAL A 253 -24.54 -9.07 27.04
N ASN A 254 -25.23 -8.32 27.92
CA ASN A 254 -25.05 -8.38 29.37
C ASN A 254 -23.60 -8.10 29.83
N GLY A 255 -22.94 -7.10 29.23
CA GLY A 255 -21.55 -6.73 29.57
C GLY A 255 -20.49 -7.74 29.12
N LYS A 256 -20.84 -8.65 28.17
CA LYS A 256 -19.91 -9.61 27.58
C LYS A 256 -19.94 -9.51 26.05
N ASP A 257 -18.78 -9.57 25.44
CA ASP A 257 -18.65 -9.65 23.99
C ASP A 257 -19.13 -11.01 23.48
N VAL A 258 -20.15 -11.00 22.63
CA VAL A 258 -20.76 -12.19 22.03
C VAL A 258 -20.72 -12.07 20.51
N PHE A 259 -20.18 -13.09 19.87
CA PHE A 259 -20.26 -13.29 18.43
C PHE A 259 -21.59 -13.99 18.11
N LYS A 260 -22.36 -13.42 17.18
CA LYS A 260 -23.74 -13.83 16.91
C LYS A 260 -23.89 -14.84 15.77
N VAL A 261 -22.89 -14.96 14.91
CA VAL A 261 -22.94 -15.92 13.81
C VAL A 261 -22.81 -17.31 14.41
N GLU A 262 -23.79 -18.16 14.11
CA GLU A 262 -23.83 -19.55 14.55
C GLU A 262 -23.16 -20.48 13.51
N PRO A 263 -22.78 -21.72 13.89
CA PRO A 263 -22.12 -22.67 12.98
C PRO A 263 -22.83 -22.92 11.65
N GLU A 264 -24.16 -22.90 11.65
CA GLU A 264 -24.96 -23.15 10.45
C GLU A 264 -24.80 -22.02 9.42
N GLU A 265 -24.93 -20.76 9.86
CA GLU A 265 -24.79 -19.58 9.01
C GLU A 265 -23.34 -19.42 8.51
N PHE A 266 -22.36 -19.60 9.39
CA PHE A 266 -20.94 -19.56 9.04
C PHE A 266 -20.58 -20.59 7.97
N SER A 267 -21.07 -21.82 8.12
CA SER A 267 -20.80 -22.89 7.17
C SER A 267 -21.44 -22.65 5.80
N GLU A 268 -22.60 -21.99 5.73
CA GLU A 268 -23.17 -21.59 4.43
C GLU A 268 -22.30 -20.56 3.70
N SER A 269 -21.76 -19.58 4.41
CA SER A 269 -20.85 -18.59 3.83
C SER A 269 -19.54 -19.23 3.35
N GLN A 270 -18.93 -20.07 4.17
CA GLN A 270 -17.71 -20.81 3.79
C GLN A 270 -17.94 -21.76 2.61
N LEU A 271 -19.12 -22.38 2.46
CA LEU A 271 -19.47 -23.13 1.25
C LEU A 271 -19.52 -22.26 0.00
N ARG A 272 -20.06 -21.03 0.10
CA ARG A 272 -20.06 -20.08 -1.02
C ARG A 272 -18.63 -19.66 -1.39
N ASN A 273 -17.77 -19.47 -0.40
CA ASN A 273 -16.35 -19.19 -0.63
C ASN A 273 -15.62 -20.36 -1.28
N PHE A 274 -15.85 -21.59 -0.81
CA PHE A 274 -15.31 -22.79 -1.42
C PHE A 274 -15.78 -22.94 -2.89
N ALA A 275 -17.04 -22.59 -3.18
CA ALA A 275 -17.57 -22.57 -4.53
C ALA A 275 -16.92 -21.51 -5.44
N LYS A 276 -16.43 -20.39 -4.89
CA LYS A 276 -15.67 -19.35 -5.61
C LYS A 276 -14.23 -19.77 -5.92
N GLY A 277 -13.70 -20.77 -5.21
CA GLY A 277 -12.36 -21.32 -5.44
C GLY A 277 -11.41 -21.21 -4.24
N ILE A 278 -11.90 -20.80 -3.06
CA ILE A 278 -11.12 -20.88 -1.82
C ILE A 278 -10.81 -22.35 -1.52
N THR A 279 -9.53 -22.67 -1.33
CA THR A 279 -9.05 -24.05 -1.15
C THR A 279 -8.72 -24.39 0.31
N LEU A 280 -8.44 -23.38 1.13
CA LEU A 280 -8.18 -23.54 2.56
C LEU A 280 -9.22 -22.72 3.35
N LEU A 281 -9.85 -23.35 4.33
CA LEU A 281 -10.99 -22.80 5.07
C LEU A 281 -10.70 -22.89 6.56
N GLY A 282 -10.91 -21.81 7.30
CA GLY A 282 -10.78 -21.79 8.76
C GLY A 282 -11.65 -20.71 9.39
N GLY A 283 -11.32 -20.31 10.60
CA GLY A 283 -12.00 -19.24 11.30
C GLY A 283 -11.05 -18.36 12.11
N CYS A 284 -11.49 -17.14 12.42
CA CYS A 284 -10.78 -16.21 13.28
C CYS A 284 -11.62 -15.93 14.55
N CYS A 285 -11.75 -14.68 14.99
CA CYS A 285 -12.42 -14.33 16.24
C CYS A 285 -13.89 -14.82 16.27
N GLY A 286 -14.26 -15.47 17.38
CA GLY A 286 -15.63 -15.93 17.65
C GLY A 286 -15.95 -17.32 17.12
N THR A 287 -15.18 -17.81 16.16
CA THR A 287 -15.34 -19.16 15.62
C THR A 287 -14.95 -20.22 16.66
N THR A 288 -15.58 -21.39 16.57
CA THR A 288 -15.44 -22.49 17.54
C THR A 288 -15.27 -23.82 16.81
N PRO A 289 -14.91 -24.91 17.50
CA PRO A 289 -14.91 -26.25 16.93
C PRO A 289 -16.24 -26.61 16.23
N GLY A 290 -17.37 -26.16 16.77
CA GLY A 290 -18.69 -26.36 16.14
C GLY A 290 -18.81 -25.70 14.76
N HIS A 291 -18.21 -24.52 14.57
CA HIS A 291 -18.19 -23.82 13.28
C HIS A 291 -17.36 -24.61 12.25
N ILE A 292 -16.14 -25.00 12.61
CA ILE A 292 -15.25 -25.75 11.72
C ILE A 292 -15.86 -27.11 11.35
N LYS A 293 -16.42 -27.83 12.34
CA LYS A 293 -17.11 -29.10 12.11
C LYS A 293 -18.29 -28.95 11.16
N ALA A 294 -19.09 -27.90 11.30
CA ALA A 294 -20.23 -27.64 10.42
C ALA A 294 -19.79 -27.41 8.96
N VAL A 295 -18.69 -26.68 8.74
CA VAL A 295 -18.11 -26.50 7.40
C VAL A 295 -17.65 -27.85 6.83
N ALA A 296 -16.87 -28.60 7.60
CA ALA A 296 -16.34 -29.90 7.18
C ALA A 296 -17.46 -30.90 6.84
N ASP A 297 -18.48 -30.99 7.70
CA ASP A 297 -19.62 -31.90 7.50
C ASP A 297 -20.44 -31.54 6.28
N LYS A 298 -20.69 -30.24 6.04
CA LYS A 298 -21.44 -29.82 4.85
C LYS A 298 -20.68 -30.09 3.56
N ILE A 299 -19.36 -29.87 3.52
CA ILE A 299 -18.56 -30.17 2.33
C ILE A 299 -18.56 -31.70 2.06
N LYS A 300 -18.37 -32.51 3.11
CA LYS A 300 -18.44 -33.98 3.00
C LYS A 300 -19.82 -34.48 2.55
N ALA A 301 -20.90 -33.97 3.15
CA ALA A 301 -22.27 -34.39 2.87
C ALA A 301 -22.77 -33.92 1.49
N GLY A 302 -22.40 -32.71 1.07
CA GLY A 302 -22.81 -32.15 -0.21
C GLY A 302 -22.13 -32.77 -1.42
N GLY A 303 -21.07 -33.57 -1.23
CA GLY A 303 -20.23 -34.06 -2.32
C GLY A 303 -19.61 -32.93 -3.16
N LEU A 304 -19.59 -31.71 -2.61
CA LEU A 304 -19.08 -30.51 -3.25
C LEU A 304 -17.58 -30.68 -3.44
N LYS A 305 -17.17 -30.91 -4.68
CA LYS A 305 -15.79 -30.79 -5.07
C LYS A 305 -15.52 -29.32 -5.38
N LEU A 306 -14.31 -28.86 -5.06
CA LEU A 306 -13.84 -27.53 -5.46
C LEU A 306 -14.27 -27.28 -6.92
N ALA A 307 -14.97 -26.17 -7.16
CA ALA A 307 -15.38 -25.81 -8.51
C ALA A 307 -14.14 -25.89 -9.42
N GLN A 308 -14.31 -26.35 -10.67
CA GLN A 308 -13.27 -26.07 -11.65
C GLN A 308 -13.17 -24.56 -11.66
N SER A 309 -12.06 -24.01 -11.14
CA SER A 309 -11.86 -22.57 -11.23
C SER A 309 -11.99 -22.24 -12.70
N SER A 310 -13.02 -21.50 -13.09
CA SER A 310 -12.90 -20.69 -14.28
C SER A 310 -11.83 -19.69 -13.89
N LYS A 311 -10.55 -20.06 -14.03
CA LYS A 311 -9.46 -19.10 -14.01
C LYS A 311 -9.76 -18.23 -15.22
N THR A 312 -10.58 -17.20 -14.99
CA THR A 312 -10.73 -16.04 -15.84
C THR A 312 -9.45 -15.25 -15.87
N ASN A 313 -8.48 -15.58 -15.00
CA ASN A 313 -7.16 -15.00 -14.94
C ASN A 313 -6.40 -15.30 -16.26
N GLU A 314 -6.69 -14.47 -17.25
CA GLU A 314 -5.78 -14.05 -18.29
C GLU A 314 -4.39 -13.90 -17.64
N ASN A 315 -3.32 -14.37 -18.29
CA ASN A 315 -1.94 -14.27 -17.78
C ASN A 315 -1.48 -12.80 -17.69
N ASN A 316 -2.15 -12.03 -16.83
CA ASN A 316 -2.05 -10.60 -16.67
C ASN A 316 -0.82 -10.28 -15.84
N THR A 317 -0.13 -9.23 -16.25
CA THR A 317 1.09 -8.78 -15.60
C THR A 317 0.74 -7.60 -14.72
N TYR A 318 1.11 -7.69 -13.45
CA TYR A 318 0.95 -6.61 -12.48
C TYR A 318 2.30 -6.23 -11.88
N ILE A 319 2.51 -4.92 -11.72
CA ILE A 319 3.61 -4.27 -11.00
C ILE A 319 2.95 -3.43 -9.91
N CYS A 320 3.49 -3.38 -8.70
CA CYS A 320 2.85 -2.64 -7.61
C CYS A 320 3.84 -1.88 -6.73
N SER A 321 3.33 -0.81 -6.12
CA SER A 321 3.87 -0.18 -4.93
C SER A 321 3.16 -0.71 -3.68
N TYR A 322 3.34 -0.03 -2.55
CA TYR A 322 2.80 -0.45 -1.25
C TYR A 322 1.27 -0.44 -1.15
N ASN A 323 0.57 0.27 -2.04
CA ASN A 323 -0.90 0.33 -2.01
C ASN A 323 -1.58 0.35 -3.38
N HIS A 324 -0.80 0.31 -4.46
CA HIS A 324 -1.33 0.44 -5.81
C HIS A 324 -0.64 -0.53 -6.77
N ALA A 325 -1.43 -1.40 -7.37
CA ALA A 325 -1.04 -2.26 -8.49
C ALA A 325 -1.52 -1.69 -9.82
N ILE A 326 -0.66 -1.77 -10.83
CA ILE A 326 -1.01 -1.46 -12.22
C ILE A 326 -0.93 -2.73 -13.06
N GLN A 327 -1.93 -2.93 -13.91
CA GLN A 327 -1.86 -3.95 -14.97
C GLN A 327 -1.04 -3.40 -16.14
N VAL A 328 -0.14 -4.22 -16.70
CA VAL A 328 0.64 -3.87 -17.89
C VAL A 328 0.25 -4.79 -19.04
N GLY A 329 -0.12 -4.19 -20.18
CA GLY A 329 -0.67 -4.94 -21.31
C GLY A 329 -2.11 -5.42 -21.04
N GLY A 330 -2.52 -6.49 -21.73
CA GLY A 330 -3.88 -7.03 -21.63
C GLY A 330 -4.96 -5.99 -21.95
N SER A 331 -6.04 -6.01 -21.18
CA SER A 331 -7.14 -5.03 -21.26
C SER A 331 -6.72 -3.59 -20.88
N ALA A 332 -5.68 -3.42 -20.05
CA ALA A 332 -5.20 -2.10 -19.63
C ALA A 332 -4.34 -1.37 -20.68
N GLY A 333 -3.88 -2.11 -21.70
CA GLY A 333 -3.05 -1.60 -22.78
C GLY A 333 -1.62 -1.22 -22.35
N PRO A 334 -0.89 -0.48 -23.21
CA PRO A 334 0.49 -0.10 -22.95
C PRO A 334 0.61 0.89 -21.79
N LYS A 335 1.76 0.88 -21.10
CA LYS A 335 2.09 1.78 -19.99
C LYS A 335 3.34 2.62 -20.25
N ILE A 336 3.40 3.79 -19.63
CA ILE A 336 4.55 4.70 -19.72
C ILE A 336 5.45 4.53 -18.50
N ILE A 337 6.74 4.33 -18.76
CA ILE A 337 7.81 4.34 -17.76
C ILE A 337 8.60 5.65 -17.92
N GLY A 338 8.62 6.48 -16.89
CA GLY A 338 9.31 7.77 -16.92
C GLY A 338 10.82 7.63 -16.81
N GLU A 339 11.59 8.12 -17.80
CA GLU A 339 13.06 7.94 -17.93
C GLU A 339 13.94 9.01 -17.23
N ARG A 340 13.34 9.96 -16.51
CA ARG A 340 14.05 11.20 -16.14
C ARG A 340 14.96 11.07 -14.92
N ILE A 341 14.68 10.17 -13.98
CA ILE A 341 15.53 9.89 -12.80
C ILE A 341 16.69 8.98 -13.24
N ASN A 342 17.59 9.56 -14.02
CA ASN A 342 18.75 8.88 -14.57
C ASN A 342 19.87 9.91 -14.83
N PRO A 343 21.05 9.78 -14.21
CA PRO A 343 22.14 10.75 -14.32
C PRO A 343 22.82 10.77 -15.70
N THR A 344 22.61 9.76 -16.54
CA THR A 344 23.29 9.61 -17.84
C THR A 344 23.00 10.80 -18.75
N GLY A 345 24.05 11.58 -19.07
CA GLY A 345 23.95 12.79 -19.89
C GLY A 345 23.22 13.98 -19.25
N LYS A 346 22.76 13.89 -17.99
CA LYS A 346 21.96 14.93 -17.32
C LYS A 346 22.72 15.60 -16.17
N LYS A 347 23.35 16.74 -16.45
CA LYS A 347 24.20 17.47 -15.47
C LYS A 347 23.52 17.73 -14.12
N LYS A 348 22.27 18.23 -14.12
CA LYS A 348 21.53 18.54 -12.87
C LYS A 348 21.27 17.30 -12.02
N CYS A 349 20.90 16.18 -12.64
CA CYS A 349 20.67 14.92 -11.93
C CYS A 349 21.97 14.38 -11.32
N LYS A 350 23.10 14.50 -12.04
CA LYS A 350 24.42 14.15 -11.49
C LYS A 350 24.76 14.96 -10.25
N GLU A 351 24.60 16.29 -10.32
CA GLU A 351 24.86 17.20 -9.19
C GLU A 351 23.94 16.88 -8.00
N ALA A 352 22.66 16.59 -8.26
CA ALA A 352 21.71 16.22 -7.23
C ALA A 352 22.11 14.92 -6.51
N LEU A 353 22.45 13.86 -7.24
CA LEU A 353 22.90 12.60 -6.64
C LEU A 353 24.20 12.78 -5.86
N GLN A 354 25.17 13.56 -6.37
CA GLN A 354 26.41 13.83 -5.64
C GLN A 354 26.19 14.54 -4.32
N ASN A 355 25.21 15.45 -4.27
CA ASN A 355 24.88 16.24 -3.09
C ASN A 355 23.82 15.58 -2.19
N LYS A 356 23.37 14.36 -2.52
CA LYS A 356 22.23 13.68 -1.87
C LYS A 356 20.95 14.55 -1.84
N ASP A 357 20.74 15.36 -2.87
CA ASP A 357 19.55 16.22 -3.00
C ASP A 357 18.32 15.40 -3.41
N MET A 358 17.62 14.86 -2.42
CA MET A 358 16.40 14.07 -2.64
C MET A 358 15.20 14.92 -3.06
N ASN A 359 15.23 16.24 -2.82
CA ASN A 359 14.17 17.13 -3.29
C ASN A 359 14.14 17.20 -4.82
N PHE A 360 15.32 17.23 -5.45
CA PHE A 360 15.41 17.12 -6.90
C PHE A 360 14.81 15.81 -7.42
N ILE A 361 15.09 14.68 -6.76
CA ILE A 361 14.56 13.36 -7.14
C ILE A 361 13.04 13.32 -7.01
N LEU A 362 12.48 13.82 -5.90
CA LEU A 362 11.04 13.92 -5.69
C LEU A 362 10.37 14.84 -6.72
N SER A 363 10.99 15.96 -7.08
CA SER A 363 10.48 16.88 -8.10
C SER A 363 10.48 16.24 -9.49
N GLU A 364 11.51 15.49 -9.86
CA GLU A 364 11.55 14.74 -11.12
C GLU A 364 10.56 13.56 -11.12
N ALA A 365 10.35 12.88 -9.99
CA ALA A 365 9.30 11.87 -9.85
C ALA A 365 7.91 12.49 -10.08
N GLU A 366 7.59 13.58 -9.37
CA GLU A 366 6.32 14.28 -9.47
C GLU A 366 6.05 14.78 -10.89
N SER A 367 7.02 15.46 -11.50
CA SER A 367 6.87 15.99 -12.87
C SER A 367 6.57 14.89 -13.88
N GLN A 368 7.09 13.69 -13.67
CA GLN A 368 6.84 12.56 -14.56
C GLN A 368 5.47 11.93 -14.32
N ILE A 369 5.04 11.80 -13.06
CA ILE A 369 3.71 11.33 -12.70
C ILE A 369 2.65 12.26 -13.30
N ILE A 370 2.79 13.57 -13.13
CA ILE A 370 1.91 14.59 -13.75
C ILE A 370 1.95 14.50 -15.28
N GLY A 371 3.11 14.18 -15.84
CA GLY A 371 3.28 13.95 -17.27
C GLY A 371 2.60 12.67 -17.80
N GLY A 372 2.08 11.80 -16.93
CA GLY A 372 1.42 10.55 -17.30
C GLY A 372 2.30 9.29 -17.19
N ALA A 373 3.40 9.35 -16.44
CA ALA A 373 4.17 8.15 -16.10
C ALA A 373 3.37 7.23 -15.17
N HIS A 374 3.29 5.95 -15.53
CA HIS A 374 2.63 4.91 -14.74
C HIS A 374 3.64 4.16 -13.87
N ILE A 375 4.90 4.10 -14.31
CA ILE A 375 6.05 3.55 -13.60
C ILE A 375 7.17 4.60 -13.66
N LEU A 376 8.02 4.67 -12.64
CA LEU A 376 9.21 5.52 -12.66
C LEU A 376 10.47 4.67 -12.78
N ASP A 377 11.27 4.92 -13.82
CA ASP A 377 12.63 4.38 -13.92
C ASP A 377 13.56 5.13 -12.95
N VAL A 378 14.27 4.38 -12.12
CA VAL A 378 15.20 4.92 -11.11
C VAL A 378 16.57 4.32 -11.35
N ASN A 379 17.47 5.12 -11.91
CA ASN A 379 18.88 4.80 -12.09
C ASN A 379 19.74 5.80 -11.29
N THR A 380 20.64 5.28 -10.46
CA THR A 380 21.57 6.08 -9.64
C THR A 380 23.03 5.88 -10.06
N GLY A 381 23.28 5.24 -11.20
CA GLY A 381 24.60 4.89 -11.70
C GLY A 381 25.45 6.11 -12.00
N LEU A 382 26.34 6.46 -11.07
CA LEU A 382 27.21 7.62 -11.18
C LEU A 382 28.61 7.30 -10.62
N PRO A 383 29.69 7.54 -11.38
CA PRO A 383 31.04 7.34 -10.85
C PRO A 383 31.32 8.25 -9.66
N GLY A 384 31.91 7.68 -8.60
CA GLY A 384 32.35 8.42 -7.41
C GLY A 384 31.34 8.48 -6.26
N ILE A 385 30.20 7.79 -6.37
CA ILE A 385 29.26 7.57 -5.25
C ILE A 385 29.08 6.08 -4.98
N ASP A 386 28.58 5.73 -3.81
CA ASP A 386 28.08 4.37 -3.53
C ASP A 386 26.69 4.24 -4.17
N GLU A 387 26.62 3.49 -5.27
CA GLU A 387 25.37 3.30 -6.02
C GLU A 387 24.32 2.54 -5.19
N SER A 388 24.73 1.60 -4.34
CA SER A 388 23.80 0.80 -3.52
C SER A 388 23.17 1.66 -2.42
N GLU A 389 23.97 2.46 -1.73
CA GLU A 389 23.48 3.42 -0.73
C GLU A 389 22.55 4.45 -1.38
N MET A 390 22.96 5.02 -2.52
CA MET A 390 22.18 6.04 -3.23
C MET A 390 20.87 5.48 -3.79
N MET A 391 20.89 4.29 -4.40
CA MET A 391 19.68 3.63 -4.90
C MET A 391 18.70 3.38 -3.76
N THR A 392 19.19 2.84 -2.63
CA THR A 392 18.36 2.59 -1.46
C THR A 392 17.74 3.87 -0.91
N LEU A 393 18.52 4.96 -0.83
CA LEU A 393 18.03 6.26 -0.41
C LEU A 393 16.95 6.77 -1.36
N ALA A 394 17.21 6.77 -2.68
CA ALA A 394 16.25 7.22 -3.68
C ALA A 394 14.94 6.41 -3.64
N VAL A 395 15.03 5.08 -3.55
CA VAL A 395 13.86 4.19 -3.45
C VAL A 395 13.04 4.50 -2.20
N LYS A 396 13.67 4.58 -1.02
CA LYS A 396 12.99 4.90 0.24
C LYS A 396 12.32 6.27 0.18
N THR A 397 13.00 7.27 -0.39
CA THR A 397 12.44 8.62 -0.52
C THR A 397 11.25 8.68 -1.48
N ILE A 398 11.36 8.06 -2.66
CA ILE A 398 10.28 8.08 -3.66
C ILE A 398 9.05 7.32 -3.14
N GLN A 399 9.22 6.12 -2.59
CA GLN A 399 8.09 5.30 -2.11
C GLN A 399 7.39 5.88 -0.89
N ALA A 400 8.08 6.73 -0.12
CA ALA A 400 7.45 7.50 0.96
C ALA A 400 6.46 8.51 0.38
N ALA A 401 6.86 9.27 -0.63
CA ALA A 401 6.05 10.36 -1.18
C ALA A 401 4.98 9.88 -2.18
N PHE A 402 5.29 8.87 -3.00
CA PHE A 402 4.47 8.45 -4.13
C PHE A 402 4.14 6.97 -4.07
N ASN A 403 2.96 6.62 -4.56
CA ASN A 403 2.52 5.23 -4.74
C ASN A 403 2.70 4.74 -6.19
N THR A 404 3.43 5.47 -7.02
CA THR A 404 3.74 5.03 -8.38
C THR A 404 4.75 3.89 -8.32
N PRO A 405 4.50 2.74 -8.97
CA PRO A 405 5.46 1.65 -9.00
C PRO A 405 6.81 2.03 -9.62
N LEU A 406 7.88 1.35 -9.21
CA LEU A 406 9.25 1.66 -9.62
C LEU A 406 9.81 0.59 -10.55
N GLN A 407 10.56 1.05 -11.55
CA GLN A 407 11.53 0.26 -12.29
C GLN A 407 12.91 0.54 -11.69
N LEU A 408 13.56 -0.49 -11.14
CA LEU A 408 14.88 -0.39 -10.52
C LEU A 408 15.93 -0.66 -11.60
N ASP A 409 16.69 0.36 -11.98
CA ASP A 409 17.64 0.32 -13.09
C ASP A 409 19.10 0.36 -12.59
N SER A 410 19.79 -0.77 -12.70
CA SER A 410 21.23 -0.89 -12.46
C SER A 410 21.83 -2.06 -13.23
N SER A 411 23.12 -1.94 -13.58
CA SER A 411 23.92 -3.03 -14.15
C SER A 411 24.56 -3.93 -13.10
N GLU A 412 24.53 -3.54 -11.82
CA GLU A 412 25.21 -4.22 -10.72
C GLU A 412 24.20 -5.02 -9.88
N ASP A 413 24.43 -6.33 -9.75
CA ASP A 413 23.54 -7.25 -9.01
C ASP A 413 23.38 -6.85 -7.54
N LYS A 414 24.44 -6.35 -6.90
CA LYS A 414 24.41 -5.90 -5.50
C LYS A 414 23.52 -4.68 -5.27
N VAL A 415 23.48 -3.76 -6.24
CA VAL A 415 22.62 -2.57 -6.17
C VAL A 415 21.16 -3.01 -6.27
N LEU A 416 20.86 -3.91 -7.20
CA LEU A 416 19.52 -4.49 -7.37
C LEU A 416 19.08 -5.25 -6.11
N GLU A 417 19.95 -6.09 -5.55
CA GLU A 417 19.69 -6.83 -4.31
C GLU A 417 19.31 -5.89 -3.15
N HIS A 418 20.14 -4.87 -2.90
CA HIS A 418 19.87 -3.90 -1.84
C HIS A 418 18.57 -3.12 -2.07
N ALA A 419 18.35 -2.65 -3.30
CA ALA A 419 17.14 -1.90 -3.64
C ALA A 419 15.87 -2.76 -3.52
N LEU A 420 15.91 -4.00 -4.01
CA LEU A 420 14.81 -4.96 -3.92
C LEU A 420 14.47 -5.30 -2.48
N ARG A 421 15.45 -5.40 -1.57
CA ARG A 421 15.18 -5.64 -0.14
C ARG A 421 14.28 -4.58 0.47
N TYR A 422 14.55 -3.30 0.19
CA TYR A 422 13.86 -2.17 0.81
C TYR A 422 12.67 -1.62 0.00
N TYR A 423 12.50 -2.05 -1.25
CA TYR A 423 11.36 -1.62 -2.04
C TYR A 423 10.06 -2.27 -1.52
N ASN A 424 9.10 -1.43 -1.12
CA ASN A 424 7.77 -1.87 -0.70
C ASN A 424 6.84 -1.96 -1.92
N GLY A 425 7.13 -2.92 -2.80
CA GLY A 425 6.31 -3.25 -3.96
C GLY A 425 6.85 -4.45 -4.74
N LYS A 426 6.15 -4.84 -5.81
CA LYS A 426 6.67 -5.73 -6.85
C LYS A 426 7.32 -4.86 -7.93
N ALA A 427 8.65 -4.74 -7.87
CA ALA A 427 9.42 -3.90 -8.79
C ALA A 427 9.45 -4.46 -10.22
N LEU A 428 9.69 -3.59 -11.20
CA LEU A 428 10.21 -3.98 -12.50
C LEU A 428 11.75 -3.85 -12.48
N VAL A 429 12.48 -4.94 -12.66
CA VAL A 429 13.94 -4.95 -12.55
C VAL A 429 14.56 -4.77 -13.91
N ASN A 430 15.31 -3.69 -14.08
CA ASN A 430 16.04 -3.33 -15.30
C ASN A 430 17.55 -3.47 -15.04
N SER A 431 18.22 -4.53 -15.48
CA SER A 431 17.72 -5.62 -16.34
C SER A 431 18.55 -6.90 -16.21
N VAL A 432 18.04 -7.98 -16.81
CA VAL A 432 18.83 -9.16 -17.18
C VAL A 432 19.14 -9.11 -18.68
N ASN A 433 20.13 -9.87 -19.12
CA ASN A 433 20.33 -10.20 -20.52
C ASN A 433 20.62 -11.70 -20.70
N GLY A 434 20.69 -12.15 -21.95
CA GLY A 434 20.88 -13.55 -22.30
C GLY A 434 22.26 -14.14 -21.98
N LYS A 435 23.20 -13.38 -21.41
CA LYS A 435 24.48 -13.94 -20.94
C LYS A 435 24.25 -14.80 -19.70
N LYS A 436 24.79 -16.02 -19.70
CA LYS A 436 24.61 -16.95 -18.58
C LYS A 436 25.06 -16.37 -17.23
N GLU A 437 26.20 -15.69 -17.20
CA GLU A 437 26.72 -15.05 -15.98
C GLU A 437 25.75 -14.01 -15.39
N VAL A 438 25.05 -13.24 -16.24
CA VAL A 438 24.12 -12.19 -15.79
C VAL A 438 22.83 -12.84 -15.28
N MET A 439 22.29 -13.83 -16.00
CA MET A 439 21.12 -14.59 -15.55
C MET A 439 21.37 -15.28 -14.20
N ASP A 440 22.55 -15.86 -14.01
CA ASP A 440 22.92 -16.57 -12.77
C ASP A 440 23.01 -15.64 -11.55
N LYS A 441 23.21 -14.33 -11.76
CA LYS A 441 23.21 -13.32 -10.69
C LYS A 441 21.82 -12.70 -10.47
N VAL A 442 21.09 -12.39 -11.54
CA VAL A 442 19.82 -11.61 -11.44
C VAL A 442 18.60 -12.49 -11.18
N LEU A 443 18.46 -13.65 -11.82
CA LEU A 443 17.27 -14.49 -11.65
C LEU A 443 17.05 -14.98 -10.21
N PRO A 444 18.10 -15.33 -9.43
CA PRO A 444 17.94 -15.63 -8.00
C PRO A 444 17.36 -14.45 -7.20
N LEU A 445 17.74 -13.20 -7.52
CA LEU A 445 17.23 -12.02 -6.82
C LEU A 445 15.72 -11.85 -7.05
N ILE A 446 15.24 -12.07 -8.28
CA ILE A 446 13.80 -12.02 -8.60
C ILE A 446 13.05 -13.11 -7.83
N LYS A 447 13.61 -14.32 -7.76
CA LYS A 447 13.02 -15.43 -7.01
C LYS A 447 13.02 -15.19 -5.49
N HIS A 448 13.96 -14.40 -4.98
CA HIS A 448 14.10 -14.18 -3.55
C HIS A 448 13.29 -12.98 -3.05
N TYR A 449 13.42 -11.83 -3.71
CA TYR A 449 12.79 -10.57 -3.26
C TYR A 449 11.49 -10.24 -4.00
N GLY A 450 11.15 -11.02 -5.04
CA GLY A 450 10.06 -10.74 -5.95
C GLY A 450 10.39 -9.69 -6.99
N GLY A 451 9.58 -9.65 -8.06
CA GLY A 451 9.69 -8.66 -9.13
C GLY A 451 9.28 -9.19 -10.49
N ALA A 452 9.13 -8.30 -11.44
CA ALA A 452 9.11 -8.62 -12.87
C ALA A 452 10.44 -8.21 -13.51
N LEU A 453 10.74 -8.74 -14.69
CA LEU A 453 12.08 -8.65 -15.26
C LEU A 453 12.07 -7.99 -16.63
N VAL A 454 12.91 -6.96 -16.82
CA VAL A 454 13.29 -6.48 -18.15
C VAL A 454 14.42 -7.36 -18.67
N ALA A 455 14.15 -8.07 -19.77
CA ALA A 455 15.05 -9.03 -20.38
C ALA A 455 15.54 -8.50 -21.74
N LEU A 456 16.77 -8.01 -21.75
CA LEU A 456 17.44 -7.48 -22.93
C LEU A 456 17.88 -8.63 -23.86
N CYS A 457 17.56 -8.53 -25.15
CA CYS A 457 17.95 -9.48 -26.20
C CYS A 457 19.44 -9.36 -26.61
N ILE A 458 20.34 -9.41 -25.63
CA ILE A 458 21.80 -9.41 -25.77
C ILE A 458 22.33 -10.70 -25.16
N ASP A 459 23.22 -11.42 -25.83
CA ASP A 459 23.84 -12.62 -25.26
C ASP A 459 25.38 -12.53 -25.28
N GLU A 460 26.06 -13.67 -25.20
CA GLU A 460 27.52 -13.76 -25.23
C GLU A 460 28.11 -13.25 -26.56
N ASP A 461 27.38 -13.39 -27.67
CA ASP A 461 27.79 -12.94 -29.01
C ASP A 461 27.39 -11.48 -29.29
N GLY A 462 26.72 -10.83 -28.32
CA GLY A 462 26.29 -9.44 -28.39
C GLY A 462 24.85 -9.28 -28.88
N ILE A 463 24.62 -8.25 -29.70
CA ILE A 463 23.27 -7.92 -30.20
C ILE A 463 23.07 -8.61 -31.55
N ALA A 464 22.07 -9.48 -31.63
CA ALA A 464 21.71 -10.10 -32.89
C ALA A 464 21.15 -9.06 -33.89
N PRO A 465 21.62 -9.04 -35.15
CA PRO A 465 21.21 -8.06 -36.14
C PRO A 465 19.82 -8.34 -36.73
N THR A 466 19.27 -9.54 -36.55
CA THR A 466 17.98 -9.97 -37.10
C THR A 466 16.95 -10.21 -36.00
N ALA A 467 15.67 -10.04 -36.35
CA ALA A 467 14.56 -10.35 -35.47
C ALA A 467 14.60 -11.79 -34.94
N GLU A 468 14.90 -12.78 -35.80
CA GLU A 468 14.96 -14.20 -35.41
C GLU A 468 16.11 -14.48 -34.43
N GLY A 469 17.23 -13.75 -34.56
CA GLY A 469 18.33 -13.85 -33.60
C GLY A 469 17.92 -13.34 -32.23
N ARG A 470 17.24 -12.19 -32.17
CA ARG A 470 16.71 -11.61 -30.92
C ARG A 470 15.66 -12.52 -30.27
N VAL A 471 14.79 -13.13 -31.08
CA VAL A 471 13.82 -14.14 -30.62
C VAL A 471 14.53 -15.30 -29.93
N LYS A 472 15.62 -15.84 -30.49
CA LYS A 472 16.38 -16.93 -29.86
C LYS A 472 16.96 -16.53 -28.49
N VAL A 473 17.45 -15.31 -28.36
CA VAL A 473 17.95 -14.80 -27.07
C VAL A 473 16.81 -14.69 -26.05
N ALA A 474 15.66 -14.13 -26.44
CA ALA A 474 14.47 -14.08 -25.58
C ALA A 474 14.03 -15.48 -25.12
N GLU A 475 14.00 -16.46 -26.02
CA GLU A 475 13.65 -17.85 -25.71
C GLU A 475 14.63 -18.50 -24.73
N LYS A 476 15.93 -18.21 -24.87
CA LYS A 476 16.97 -18.63 -23.92
C LYS A 476 16.69 -18.07 -22.53
N ILE A 477 16.36 -16.78 -22.42
CA ILE A 477 16.05 -16.12 -21.14
C ILE A 477 14.78 -16.70 -20.52
N ILE A 478 13.70 -16.87 -21.30
CA ILE A 478 12.43 -17.45 -20.84
C ILE A 478 12.66 -18.87 -20.29
N ALA A 479 13.42 -19.69 -21.00
CA ALA A 479 13.74 -21.05 -20.57
C ALA A 479 14.57 -21.08 -19.28
N GLU A 480 15.50 -20.13 -19.10
CA GLU A 480 16.30 -20.03 -17.89
C GLU A 480 15.46 -19.53 -16.70
N ALA A 481 14.67 -18.47 -16.89
CA ALA A 481 13.78 -17.92 -15.88
C ALA A 481 12.77 -18.95 -15.35
N SER A 482 12.27 -19.83 -16.22
CA SER A 482 11.38 -20.93 -15.82
C SER A 482 12.01 -21.90 -14.81
N LYS A 483 13.33 -22.10 -14.82
CA LYS A 483 14.03 -22.95 -13.83
C LYS A 483 13.99 -22.37 -12.42
N TYR A 484 13.84 -21.05 -12.31
CA TYR A 484 13.67 -20.34 -11.04
C TYR A 484 12.19 -20.21 -10.66
N GLY A 485 11.25 -20.70 -11.48
CA GLY A 485 9.82 -20.56 -11.24
C GLY A 485 9.26 -19.18 -11.59
N ILE A 486 9.99 -18.37 -12.37
CA ILE A 486 9.52 -17.07 -12.84
C ILE A 486 8.56 -17.30 -14.02
N PRO A 487 7.29 -16.87 -13.94
CA PRO A 487 6.33 -17.11 -15.00
C PRO A 487 6.56 -16.16 -16.18
N VAL A 488 6.17 -16.58 -17.39
CA VAL A 488 6.33 -15.80 -18.63
C VAL A 488 5.66 -14.43 -18.54
N ARG A 489 4.54 -14.32 -17.83
CA ARG A 489 3.83 -13.05 -17.60
C ARG A 489 4.66 -12.01 -16.86
N ASP A 490 5.66 -12.42 -16.09
CA ASP A 490 6.53 -11.49 -15.34
C ASP A 490 7.81 -11.14 -16.11
N ILE A 491 7.87 -11.47 -17.40
CA ILE A 491 9.01 -11.18 -18.28
C ILE A 491 8.61 -10.12 -19.32
N PHE A 492 9.35 -9.02 -19.33
CA PHE A 492 9.29 -7.92 -20.28
C PHE A 492 10.48 -8.02 -21.23
N ILE A 493 10.25 -8.44 -22.47
CA ILE A 493 11.33 -8.54 -23.46
C ILE A 493 11.64 -7.15 -24.03
N ASP A 494 12.89 -6.73 -23.88
CA ASP A 494 13.46 -5.61 -24.62
C ASP A 494 14.19 -6.14 -25.85
N THR A 495 13.55 -5.95 -27.01
CA THR A 495 14.09 -6.36 -28.31
C THR A 495 15.13 -5.38 -28.87
N LEU A 496 15.57 -4.43 -28.05
CA LEU A 496 16.63 -3.45 -28.26
C LEU A 496 16.31 -2.40 -29.31
N THR A 497 16.20 -1.16 -28.85
CA THR A 497 16.13 0.02 -29.70
C THR A 497 17.54 0.51 -30.02
N LEU A 498 18.01 0.29 -31.25
CA LEU A 498 19.29 0.78 -31.73
C LEU A 498 19.15 2.11 -32.48
N THR A 499 20.21 2.92 -32.44
CA THR A 499 20.24 4.23 -33.08
C THR A 499 20.13 4.13 -34.61
N VAL A 500 19.07 4.70 -35.19
CA VAL A 500 18.81 4.60 -36.64
C VAL A 500 19.85 5.30 -37.51
N SER A 501 20.57 6.30 -36.96
CA SER A 501 21.61 7.04 -37.68
C SER A 501 22.85 6.17 -37.99
N SER A 502 23.13 5.16 -37.18
CA SER A 502 24.21 4.19 -37.38
C SER A 502 23.71 2.83 -37.89
N GLU A 503 22.50 2.42 -37.52
CA GLU A 503 21.95 1.09 -37.81
C GLU A 503 20.52 1.14 -38.38
N GLN A 504 20.37 1.73 -39.57
CA GLN A 504 19.05 1.97 -40.19
C GLN A 504 18.12 0.75 -40.25
N LYS A 505 18.67 -0.45 -40.52
CA LYS A 505 17.87 -1.67 -40.64
C LYS A 505 17.39 -2.21 -39.29
N ALA A 506 18.11 -1.92 -38.20
CA ALA A 506 17.84 -2.51 -36.89
C ALA A 506 16.50 -2.06 -36.30
N ALA A 507 16.03 -0.86 -36.62
CA ALA A 507 14.76 -0.31 -36.12
C ALA A 507 13.55 -1.21 -36.45
N LEU A 508 13.45 -1.66 -37.71
CA LEU A 508 12.35 -2.54 -38.12
C LEU A 508 12.54 -3.98 -37.65
N GLU A 509 13.79 -4.42 -37.42
CA GLU A 509 14.06 -5.73 -36.81
C GLU A 509 13.57 -5.78 -35.35
N THR A 510 13.66 -4.68 -34.60
CA THR A 510 13.06 -4.54 -33.25
C THR A 510 11.55 -4.79 -33.30
N VAL A 511 10.85 -4.07 -34.19
CA VAL A 511 9.38 -4.16 -34.36
C VAL A 511 8.96 -5.58 -34.81
N LYS A 512 9.71 -6.19 -35.74
CA LYS A 512 9.45 -7.57 -36.20
C LYS A 512 9.62 -8.59 -35.07
N ALA A 513 10.67 -8.47 -34.25
CA ALA A 513 10.91 -9.37 -33.13
C ALA A 513 9.76 -9.35 -32.12
N ILE A 514 9.22 -8.17 -31.82
CA ILE A 514 8.03 -8.01 -30.95
C ILE A 514 6.85 -8.81 -31.51
N ARG A 515 6.55 -8.67 -32.81
CA ARG A 515 5.42 -9.40 -33.44
C ARG A 515 5.59 -10.91 -33.36
N ILE A 516 6.78 -11.43 -33.68
CA ILE A 516 7.08 -12.87 -33.64
C ILE A 516 6.90 -13.42 -32.21
N LEU A 517 7.46 -12.73 -31.22
CA LEU A 517 7.35 -13.14 -29.81
C LEU A 517 5.92 -13.02 -29.29
N LYS A 518 5.18 -11.98 -29.70
CA LYS A 518 3.77 -11.80 -29.30
C LYS A 518 2.90 -12.92 -29.85
N GLU A 519 3.11 -13.33 -31.10
CA GLU A 519 2.40 -14.46 -31.71
C GLU A 519 2.71 -15.76 -30.95
N LYS A 520 3.97 -16.00 -30.57
CA LYS A 520 4.40 -17.25 -29.95
C LYS A 520 4.08 -17.36 -28.45
N TYR A 521 4.23 -16.28 -27.70
CA TYR A 521 4.15 -16.26 -26.24
C TYR A 521 3.04 -15.37 -25.69
N GLY A 522 2.26 -14.68 -26.54
CA GLY A 522 1.20 -13.76 -26.12
C GLY A 522 0.15 -14.40 -25.22
N ALA A 523 -0.26 -15.65 -25.49
CA ALA A 523 -1.20 -16.39 -24.64
C ALA A 523 -0.64 -16.74 -23.25
N GLN A 524 0.69 -16.74 -23.09
CA GLN A 524 1.39 -16.98 -21.82
C GLN A 524 1.63 -15.67 -21.04
N GLY A 525 1.18 -14.53 -21.56
CA GLY A 525 1.26 -13.23 -20.89
C GLY A 525 2.56 -12.46 -21.12
N ILE A 526 3.40 -12.84 -22.10
CA ILE A 526 4.67 -12.13 -22.35
C ILE A 526 4.41 -10.63 -22.59
N GLN A 527 5.27 -9.79 -22.00
CA GLN A 527 5.23 -8.35 -22.16
C GLN A 527 6.44 -7.86 -22.94
N PHE A 528 6.35 -6.65 -23.49
CA PHE A 528 7.41 -6.00 -24.25
C PHE A 528 7.69 -4.62 -23.71
N VAL A 529 8.96 -4.28 -23.56
CA VAL A 529 9.42 -2.95 -23.12
C VAL A 529 10.49 -2.44 -24.07
N LEU A 530 10.56 -1.13 -24.28
CA LEU A 530 11.63 -0.51 -25.07
C LEU A 530 12.03 0.84 -24.47
N GLY A 531 13.34 1.09 -24.42
CA GLY A 531 13.91 2.44 -24.39
C GLY A 531 13.72 3.16 -25.73
N VAL A 532 12.52 3.69 -25.97
CA VAL A 532 12.13 4.27 -27.28
C VAL A 532 13.04 5.44 -27.65
N SER A 533 13.45 6.26 -26.67
CA SER A 533 14.29 7.44 -26.88
C SER A 533 15.64 7.15 -27.56
N ASN A 534 16.14 5.91 -27.50
CA ASN A 534 17.44 5.53 -28.06
C ASN A 534 17.49 5.58 -29.59
N ILE A 535 16.33 5.46 -30.26
CA ILE A 535 16.23 5.37 -31.73
C ILE A 535 16.86 6.57 -32.45
N SER A 536 16.84 7.74 -31.83
CA SER A 536 17.15 9.03 -32.46
C SER A 536 18.47 9.66 -32.04
N PHE A 537 19.34 8.94 -31.31
CA PHE A 537 20.64 9.50 -30.93
C PHE A 537 21.44 10.01 -32.15
N GLY A 538 22.05 11.18 -32.00
CA GLY A 538 22.81 11.83 -33.07
C GLY A 538 21.98 12.51 -34.17
N LEU A 539 20.64 12.49 -34.10
CA LEU A 539 19.77 13.14 -35.09
C LEU A 539 19.15 14.46 -34.57
N PRO A 540 18.92 15.46 -35.44
CA PRO A 540 18.09 16.61 -35.10
C PRO A 540 16.62 16.21 -35.02
N ARG A 541 15.81 17.02 -34.32
CA ARG A 541 14.35 16.78 -34.21
C ARG A 541 14.00 15.35 -33.78
N ARG A 542 14.69 14.90 -32.73
CA ARG A 542 14.52 13.58 -32.10
C ARG A 542 13.06 13.26 -31.78
N ASP A 543 12.29 14.30 -31.43
CA ASP A 543 10.86 14.24 -31.17
C ASP A 543 10.05 13.56 -32.30
N ILE A 544 10.41 13.83 -33.56
CA ILE A 544 9.71 13.26 -34.73
C ILE A 544 10.03 11.77 -34.87
N ILE A 545 11.30 11.39 -34.83
CA ILE A 545 11.70 9.99 -35.00
C ILE A 545 11.21 9.14 -33.82
N ASN A 546 11.34 9.65 -32.59
CA ASN A 546 10.88 8.96 -31.39
C ASN A 546 9.38 8.66 -31.45
N SER A 547 8.54 9.67 -31.74
CA SER A 547 7.09 9.50 -31.83
C SER A 547 6.66 8.50 -32.91
N ARG A 548 7.23 8.58 -34.11
CA ARG A 548 6.88 7.63 -35.20
C ARG A 548 7.35 6.21 -34.94
N PHE A 549 8.54 6.04 -34.38
CA PHE A 549 9.01 4.72 -33.98
C PHE A 549 8.16 4.15 -32.85
N PHE A 550 7.74 5.00 -31.91
CA PHE A 550 6.87 4.60 -30.80
C PHE A 550 5.53 4.06 -31.31
N GLU A 551 4.88 4.75 -32.24
CA GLU A 551 3.64 4.27 -32.88
C GLU A 551 3.80 2.89 -33.53
N LEU A 552 4.91 2.66 -34.25
CA LEU A 552 5.21 1.37 -34.87
C LEU A 552 5.42 0.25 -33.83
N ALA A 553 6.06 0.57 -32.71
CA ALA A 553 6.28 -0.38 -31.63
C ALA A 553 4.96 -0.71 -30.90
N LEU A 554 4.12 0.30 -30.63
CA LEU A 554 2.79 0.14 -30.05
C LEU A 554 1.93 -0.80 -30.90
N ASP A 555 1.84 -0.56 -32.20
CA ASP A 555 1.11 -1.40 -33.16
C ASP A 555 1.67 -2.83 -33.28
N ALA A 556 2.96 -3.03 -33.00
CA ALA A 556 3.55 -4.37 -32.93
C ALA A 556 3.21 -5.13 -31.64
N GLY A 557 2.73 -4.45 -30.60
CA GLY A 557 2.36 -5.05 -29.32
C GLY A 557 3.22 -4.60 -28.13
N LEU A 558 3.93 -3.47 -28.23
CA LEU A 558 4.67 -2.89 -27.11
C LEU A 558 3.76 -2.69 -25.90
N SER A 559 4.20 -3.17 -24.73
CA SER A 559 3.40 -3.20 -23.50
C SER A 559 3.83 -2.13 -22.49
N ALA A 560 5.10 -1.72 -22.53
CA ALA A 560 5.61 -0.62 -21.74
C ALA A 560 6.65 0.18 -22.55
N ALA A 561 6.74 1.48 -22.32
CA ALA A 561 7.69 2.34 -23.02
C ALA A 561 8.45 3.23 -22.04
N ILE A 562 9.78 3.11 -22.04
CA ILE A 562 10.67 3.99 -21.28
C ILE A 562 10.86 5.26 -22.13
N ILE A 563 10.20 6.34 -21.73
CA ILE A 563 10.17 7.63 -22.44
C ILE A 563 10.22 8.81 -21.47
N ASN A 564 10.49 9.99 -22.00
CA ASN A 564 10.25 11.25 -21.30
C ASN A 564 8.75 11.64 -21.40
N PRO A 565 7.97 11.55 -20.31
CA PRO A 565 6.54 11.88 -20.33
C PRO A 565 6.27 13.38 -20.56
N ALA A 566 7.27 14.25 -20.39
CA ALA A 566 7.14 15.67 -20.75
C ALA A 566 7.23 15.92 -22.28
N SER A 567 7.47 14.89 -23.09
CA SER A 567 7.50 15.02 -24.55
C SER A 567 6.09 14.97 -25.12
N ALA A 568 5.52 16.14 -25.45
CA ALA A 568 4.19 16.24 -26.06
C ALA A 568 4.05 15.32 -27.29
N PRO A 569 4.97 15.28 -28.28
CA PRO A 569 4.82 14.38 -29.43
C PRO A 569 4.75 12.88 -29.07
N MET A 570 5.48 12.43 -28.04
CA MET A 570 5.40 11.03 -27.60
C MET A 570 4.09 10.75 -26.87
N MET A 571 3.66 11.66 -25.99
CA MET A 571 2.39 11.51 -25.27
C MET A 571 1.16 11.64 -26.19
N ASP A 572 1.23 12.48 -27.21
CA ASP A 572 0.21 12.57 -28.27
C ASP A 572 0.08 11.25 -29.02
N SER A 573 1.21 10.64 -29.37
CA SER A 573 1.24 9.33 -30.03
C SER A 573 0.64 8.24 -29.13
N TYR A 574 0.98 8.24 -27.84
CA TYR A 574 0.46 7.30 -26.86
C TYR A 574 -1.06 7.39 -26.67
N ARG A 575 -1.57 8.60 -26.42
CA ARG A 575 -3.02 8.83 -26.20
C ARG A 575 -3.83 8.56 -27.46
N ALA A 576 -3.33 9.00 -28.62
CA ALA A 576 -3.97 8.69 -29.89
C ALA A 576 -4.02 7.18 -30.15
N TYR A 577 -2.93 6.45 -29.90
CA TYR A 577 -2.91 5.00 -30.01
C TYR A 577 -3.90 4.33 -29.06
N ARG A 578 -3.99 4.77 -27.79
CA ARG A 578 -4.96 4.22 -26.82
C ARG A 578 -6.40 4.39 -27.30
N GLY A 579 -6.76 5.57 -27.82
CA GLY A 579 -8.09 5.80 -28.41
C GLY A 579 -8.35 4.93 -29.65
N LEU A 580 -7.37 4.80 -30.55
CA LEU A 580 -7.49 3.99 -31.77
C LEU A 580 -7.57 2.48 -31.48
N ALA A 581 -6.79 2.00 -30.50
CA ALA A 581 -6.70 0.59 -30.14
C ALA A 581 -7.77 0.15 -29.12
N GLY A 582 -8.63 1.06 -28.67
CA GLY A 582 -9.74 0.75 -27.75
C GLY A 582 -9.33 0.60 -26.28
N TYR A 583 -8.16 1.13 -25.88
CA TYR A 583 -7.71 1.16 -24.48
C TYR A 583 -8.18 2.40 -23.71
N ASP A 584 -8.70 3.41 -24.41
CA ASP A 584 -9.36 4.58 -23.83
C ASP A 584 -10.87 4.45 -24.09
N GLU A 585 -11.59 3.90 -23.10
CA GLU A 585 -13.01 3.62 -23.23
C GLU A 585 -13.78 4.92 -23.46
N ASN A 586 -14.56 4.97 -24.55
CA ASN A 586 -15.27 6.17 -25.00
C ASN A 586 -14.36 7.39 -25.28
N CYS A 587 -13.04 7.19 -25.43
CA CYS A 587 -12.05 8.23 -25.64
C CYS A 587 -12.03 9.32 -24.54
N LEU A 588 -12.38 8.98 -23.30
CA LEU A 588 -12.55 9.96 -22.22
C LEU A 588 -11.22 10.64 -21.86
N GLU A 589 -10.12 9.90 -21.74
CA GLU A 589 -8.81 10.45 -21.44
C GLU A 589 -8.34 11.38 -22.56
N TYR A 590 -8.57 10.98 -23.81
CA TYR A 590 -8.27 11.78 -24.99
C TYR A 590 -9.06 13.09 -25.01
N ILE A 591 -10.37 13.02 -24.77
CA ILE A 591 -11.25 14.21 -24.72
C ILE A 591 -10.81 15.13 -23.59
N GLU A 592 -10.60 14.61 -22.38
CA GLU A 592 -10.16 15.40 -21.22
C GLU A 592 -8.84 16.13 -21.50
N THR A 593 -7.90 15.45 -22.15
CA THR A 593 -6.58 16.00 -22.46
C THR A 593 -6.62 17.08 -23.56
N TYR A 594 -7.35 16.85 -24.65
CA TYR A 594 -7.25 17.68 -25.85
C TYR A 594 -8.37 18.70 -26.02
N THR A 595 -9.46 18.61 -25.25
CA THR A 595 -10.54 19.61 -25.30
C THR A 595 -10.00 20.99 -24.94
N GLY A 596 -10.19 21.96 -25.83
CA GLY A 596 -9.72 23.34 -25.63
C GLY A 596 -8.24 23.57 -25.95
N THR A 597 -7.49 22.53 -26.35
CA THR A 597 -6.12 22.71 -26.88
C THR A 597 -6.17 23.37 -28.27
N VAL A 598 -5.19 24.24 -28.54
CA VAL A 598 -5.11 24.95 -29.81
C VAL A 598 -4.35 24.07 -30.80
N ASP A 599 -4.90 23.87 -32.01
CA ASP A 599 -4.18 23.17 -33.06
C ASP A 599 -2.84 23.88 -33.32
N PRO A 600 -1.69 23.18 -33.14
CA PRO A 600 -0.37 23.78 -33.25
C PRO A 600 -0.07 24.35 -34.64
N THR A 601 -0.81 23.94 -35.68
CA THR A 601 -0.75 24.56 -37.01
C THR A 601 -1.40 25.95 -37.05
N THR A 602 -2.50 26.15 -36.32
CA THR A 602 -3.15 27.46 -36.17
C THR A 602 -2.45 28.40 -35.18
N ALA A 603 -1.81 27.88 -34.13
CA ALA A 603 -1.06 28.70 -33.17
C ALA A 603 0.14 29.41 -33.85
N LYS A 604 0.91 28.68 -34.67
CA LYS A 604 2.01 29.26 -35.46
C LYS A 604 1.54 30.20 -36.55
N ALA A 605 0.37 29.95 -37.14
CA ALA A 605 -0.21 30.89 -38.11
C ALA A 605 -0.60 32.21 -37.44
N LYS A 606 -1.18 32.17 -36.22
CA LYS A 606 -1.47 33.39 -35.44
C LYS A 606 -0.21 34.13 -35.00
N GLU A 607 0.81 33.42 -34.50
CA GLU A 607 2.10 34.02 -34.16
C GLU A 607 2.76 34.67 -35.37
N LYS A 608 2.76 33.99 -36.52
CA LYS A 608 3.31 34.54 -37.78
C LYS A 608 2.51 35.74 -38.28
N ILE A 609 1.18 35.72 -38.20
CA ILE A 609 0.33 36.87 -38.55
C ILE A 609 0.62 38.06 -37.63
N ILE A 610 0.81 37.82 -36.33
CA ILE A 610 1.16 38.87 -35.36
C ILE A 610 2.56 39.43 -35.65
N LEU A 611 3.54 38.56 -35.92
CA LEU A 611 4.91 38.96 -36.29
C LEU A 611 4.97 39.72 -37.61
N ASP A 612 4.24 39.27 -38.63
CA ASP A 612 4.14 39.94 -39.93
C ASP A 612 3.44 41.31 -39.77
N ALA A 613 2.38 41.40 -38.96
CA ALA A 613 1.68 42.65 -38.64
C ALA A 613 2.48 43.65 -37.78
N ILE A 614 3.45 43.16 -37.00
CA ILE A 614 4.44 44.01 -36.30
C ILE A 614 5.50 44.49 -37.30
N SER A 615 5.92 43.62 -38.24
CA SER A 615 6.95 43.92 -39.24
C SER A 615 6.50 44.90 -40.32
N ASP A 616 5.22 44.92 -40.68
CA ASP A 616 4.66 45.79 -41.72
C ASP A 616 4.08 47.11 -41.16
N GLY A 617 4.17 47.31 -39.84
CA GLY A 617 3.75 48.53 -39.15
C GLY A 617 2.25 48.62 -38.87
N THR A 618 1.49 47.55 -39.11
CA THR A 618 0.04 47.52 -38.84
C THR A 618 -0.27 47.46 -37.33
N ILE A 619 0.67 46.92 -36.52
CA ILE A 619 0.61 46.88 -35.05
C ILE A 619 1.85 47.58 -34.47
N SER A 620 1.65 48.60 -33.64
CA SER A 620 2.74 49.28 -32.90
C SER A 620 2.74 48.85 -31.44
N ILE A 621 3.87 48.29 -30.97
CA ILE A 621 4.06 47.89 -29.56
C ILE A 621 4.66 49.07 -28.79
N CYS A 622 3.91 49.62 -27.84
CA CYS A 622 4.44 50.58 -26.87
C CYS A 622 5.13 49.81 -25.73
N VAL A 623 6.46 49.92 -25.63
CA VAL A 623 7.21 49.34 -24.52
C VAL A 623 7.27 50.35 -23.38
N ASN A 624 6.54 50.09 -22.29
CA ASN A 624 6.86 50.57 -20.96
C ASN A 624 6.83 49.38 -20.01
N GLY A 625 7.84 49.28 -19.13
CA GLY A 625 8.07 48.13 -18.26
C GLY A 625 6.88 47.80 -17.36
N SER A 626 6.71 46.49 -17.14
CA SER A 626 5.63 45.79 -16.42
C SER A 626 4.47 45.29 -17.30
N ALA A 627 4.41 43.96 -17.44
CA ALA A 627 3.32 43.11 -17.93
C ALA A 627 2.67 43.48 -19.29
N ALA A 628 3.01 42.70 -20.33
CA ALA A 628 2.36 42.77 -21.63
C ALA A 628 0.94 42.17 -21.58
N ALA A 629 -0.08 43.03 -21.60
CA ALA A 629 -1.44 42.69 -21.99
C ALA A 629 -1.75 43.39 -23.32
N ALA A 630 -1.99 42.63 -24.38
CA ALA A 630 -2.43 43.18 -25.66
C ALA A 630 -3.95 43.42 -25.62
N SER A 631 -4.38 44.69 -25.70
CA SER A 631 -5.78 45.03 -25.94
C SER A 631 -6.00 45.31 -27.42
N VAL A 632 -6.97 44.63 -28.02
CA VAL A 632 -7.44 44.89 -29.38
C VAL A 632 -8.62 45.87 -29.27
N VAL A 633 -8.47 47.06 -29.85
CA VAL A 633 -9.58 48.03 -29.99
C VAL A 633 -10.45 47.55 -31.16
N ALA A 634 -11.62 46.99 -30.86
CA ALA A 634 -12.63 46.63 -31.85
C ALA A 634 -13.39 47.88 -32.33
N GLY A 635 -13.26 48.21 -33.61
CA GLY A 635 -14.20 49.07 -34.32
C GLY A 635 -15.41 48.25 -34.80
N ASN A 636 -16.61 48.77 -34.51
CA ASN A 636 -17.95 48.23 -34.80
C ASN A 636 -18.11 47.38 -36.08
N PRO A 637 -18.98 46.34 -36.01
CA PRO A 637 -19.90 46.01 -37.08
C PRO A 637 -21.34 46.37 -36.68
N THR A 638 -22.02 47.05 -37.59
CA THR A 638 -23.45 47.36 -37.59
C THR A 638 -24.30 46.09 -37.66
N GLN A 639 -25.23 45.98 -36.69
CA GLN A 639 -26.57 45.40 -36.72
C GLN A 639 -26.89 44.23 -37.69
N ALA A 640 -27.25 43.08 -37.11
CA ALA A 640 -28.54 42.42 -37.41
C ALA A 640 -29.03 41.64 -36.18
N VAL A 641 -30.32 41.81 -35.90
CA VAL A 641 -31.05 41.52 -34.65
C VAL A 641 -31.81 40.18 -34.76
N LEU A 642 -32.08 39.57 -33.60
CA LEU A 642 -33.30 38.80 -33.18
C LEU A 642 -32.95 37.40 -32.65
N ASN A 643 -32.85 37.16 -31.33
CA ASN A 643 -33.86 37.06 -30.26
C ASN A 643 -34.39 35.64 -29.94
N THR A 644 -34.52 35.42 -28.62
CA THR A 644 -35.32 34.45 -27.85
C THR A 644 -34.71 33.08 -27.53
N GLU A 645 -34.74 32.56 -26.30
CA GLU A 645 -35.01 33.06 -24.93
C GLU A 645 -34.63 31.88 -23.97
N LYS A 646 -34.05 32.16 -22.80
CA LYS A 646 -34.06 31.24 -21.63
C LYS A 646 -34.30 32.07 -20.36
N PRO A 647 -35.07 31.56 -19.37
CA PRO A 647 -35.71 32.38 -18.35
C PRO A 647 -34.80 32.73 -17.16
N GLU A 648 -35.18 33.84 -16.54
CA GLU A 648 -34.58 34.53 -15.39
C GLU A 648 -34.59 33.71 -14.09
N ALA A 649 -33.55 33.90 -13.26
CA ALA A 649 -33.66 33.87 -11.82
C ALA A 649 -32.69 34.89 -11.19
N LYS A 650 -33.30 35.80 -10.41
CA LYS A 650 -32.79 36.97 -9.69
C LYS A 650 -31.41 36.84 -9.02
N GLU A 651 -30.52 37.79 -9.33
CA GLU A 651 -29.37 38.15 -8.52
C GLU A 651 -29.79 38.96 -7.29
N SER A 652 -29.34 38.52 -6.12
CA SER A 652 -29.24 39.33 -4.90
C SER A 652 -27.77 39.63 -4.66
N GLU A 653 -27.43 40.91 -4.59
CA GLU A 653 -26.10 41.44 -4.30
C GLU A 653 -25.50 40.81 -3.02
N LYS A 654 -24.34 40.17 -3.17
CA LYS A 654 -23.34 40.04 -2.10
C LYS A 654 -21.99 40.42 -2.66
N SER A 655 -21.38 41.41 -2.01
CA SER A 655 -20.02 41.88 -2.24
C SER A 655 -19.02 40.74 -2.03
N ASP A 656 -18.33 40.33 -3.10
CA ASP A 656 -17.27 39.36 -3.04
C ASP A 656 -15.92 40.08 -2.89
N SER A 657 -15.22 39.78 -1.79
CA SER A 657 -13.88 40.29 -1.50
C SER A 657 -12.88 39.15 -1.59
N SER A 658 -12.49 38.76 -2.82
CA SER A 658 -11.38 37.82 -3.00
C SER A 658 -10.05 38.56 -2.99
N LYS A 659 -9.31 38.47 -1.88
CA LYS A 659 -7.87 38.78 -1.85
C LYS A 659 -7.12 37.72 -2.68
N SER A 660 -6.27 38.14 -3.61
CA SER A 660 -5.32 37.27 -4.30
C SER A 660 -4.35 36.66 -3.27
N ALA A 661 -4.26 35.33 -3.20
CA ALA A 661 -3.33 34.62 -2.35
C ALA A 661 -1.87 34.99 -2.70
N ASP A 662 -1.02 35.14 -1.69
CA ASP A 662 0.42 35.37 -1.87
C ASP A 662 1.06 34.11 -2.49
N ASN A 663 1.97 34.28 -3.45
CA ASN A 663 2.62 33.15 -4.14
C ASN A 663 3.39 32.25 -3.16
N ASP A 664 3.97 32.85 -2.11
CA ASP A 664 4.71 32.12 -1.07
C ASP A 664 3.79 31.29 -0.16
N GLU A 665 2.55 31.72 0.10
CA GLU A 665 1.56 30.93 0.85
C GLU A 665 1.16 29.68 0.07
N THR A 666 0.93 29.86 -1.23
CA THR A 666 0.57 28.77 -2.14
C THR A 666 1.67 27.71 -2.18
N VAL A 667 2.94 28.13 -2.16
CA VAL A 667 4.10 27.23 -2.12
C VAL A 667 4.12 26.42 -0.83
N LEU A 668 3.93 27.03 0.35
CA LEU A 668 3.92 26.29 1.61
C LEU A 668 2.74 25.31 1.69
N ILE A 669 1.55 25.71 1.23
CA ILE A 669 0.37 24.83 1.13
C ILE A 669 0.70 23.59 0.29
N GLN A 670 1.29 23.78 -0.89
CA GLN A 670 1.66 22.68 -1.78
C GLN A 670 2.73 21.77 -1.18
N ILE A 671 3.74 22.32 -0.48
CA ILE A 671 4.77 21.54 0.21
C ILE A 671 4.14 20.63 1.28
N ILE A 672 3.22 21.17 2.08
CA ILE A 672 2.49 20.43 3.12
C ILE A 672 1.61 19.35 2.49
N GLU A 673 0.83 19.71 1.47
CA GLU A 673 -0.05 18.75 0.78
C GLU A 673 0.73 17.59 0.15
N LYS A 674 1.96 17.83 -0.30
CA LYS A 674 2.83 16.80 -0.91
C LYS A 674 3.70 16.05 0.08
N GLY A 675 3.78 16.49 1.34
CA GLY A 675 4.60 15.85 2.37
C GLY A 675 6.11 16.08 2.18
N PHE A 676 6.54 17.19 1.55
CA PHE A 676 7.96 17.50 1.31
C PHE A 676 8.62 18.13 2.55
N LYS A 677 8.87 17.30 3.57
CA LYS A 677 9.34 17.73 4.89
C LYS A 677 10.59 18.60 4.91
N ASP A 678 11.54 18.37 4.00
CA ASP A 678 12.79 19.12 3.93
C ASP A 678 12.59 20.54 3.37
N GLN A 679 11.56 20.74 2.55
CA GLN A 679 11.24 22.05 1.95
C GLN A 679 10.40 22.93 2.88
N ALA A 680 9.69 22.31 3.82
CA ALA A 680 8.79 23.00 4.74
C ALA A 680 9.51 24.07 5.54
N LYS A 681 10.71 23.75 6.07
CA LYS A 681 11.50 24.68 6.87
C LYS A 681 11.84 25.95 6.11
N ASP A 682 12.46 25.81 4.93
CA ASP A 682 12.88 26.96 4.12
C ASP A 682 11.71 27.81 3.64
N ALA A 683 10.58 27.18 3.27
CA ALA A 683 9.37 27.88 2.88
C ALA A 683 8.74 28.64 4.07
N THR A 684 8.70 28.02 5.24
CA THR A 684 8.19 28.65 6.48
C THR A 684 9.08 29.82 6.92
N SER A 685 10.41 29.68 6.92
CA SER A 685 11.32 30.78 7.26
C SER A 685 11.12 32.00 6.35
N LYS A 686 10.93 31.79 5.04
CA LYS A 686 10.64 32.88 4.08
C LYS A 686 9.32 33.60 4.38
N LEU A 687 8.29 32.86 4.79
CA LEU A 687 6.99 33.45 5.15
C LEU A 687 7.06 34.21 6.48
N LEU A 688 7.86 33.73 7.44
CA LEU A 688 8.08 34.40 8.73
C LEU A 688 8.77 35.76 8.60
N GLU A 689 9.50 36.02 7.50
CA GLU A 689 10.03 37.36 7.21
C GLU A 689 8.94 38.38 6.88
N LYS A 690 7.76 37.91 6.45
CA LYS A 690 6.68 38.76 5.90
C LYS A 690 5.39 38.74 6.71
N LYS A 691 5.11 37.65 7.44
CA LYS A 691 3.83 37.40 8.11
C LYS A 691 4.00 36.98 9.57
N LYS A 692 2.96 37.19 10.36
CA LYS A 692 2.95 36.73 11.75
C LYS A 692 2.80 35.21 11.81
N PRO A 693 3.41 34.54 12.82
CA PRO A 693 3.28 33.10 13.03
C PRO A 693 1.83 32.58 12.95
N VAL A 694 0.89 33.24 13.61
CA VAL A 694 -0.55 32.87 13.61
C VAL A 694 -1.17 32.96 12.21
N GLU A 695 -0.78 33.95 11.41
CA GLU A 695 -1.29 34.10 10.03
C GLU A 695 -0.80 32.98 9.11
N ILE A 696 0.41 32.46 9.34
CA ILE A 696 0.94 31.30 8.59
C ILE A 696 0.18 30.03 8.98
N ILE A 697 -0.12 29.86 10.26
CA ILE A 697 -0.92 28.72 10.75
C ILE A 697 -2.31 28.74 10.12
N ASP A 698 -3.02 29.87 10.23
CA ASP A 698 -4.43 29.96 9.83
C ASP A 698 -4.62 30.01 8.31
N ASN A 699 -3.70 30.63 7.56
CA ASN A 699 -3.86 30.79 6.10
C ASN A 699 -3.10 29.76 5.27
N CYS A 700 -2.10 29.05 5.84
CA CYS A 700 -1.33 28.04 5.11
C CYS A 700 -1.49 26.64 5.70
N ILE A 701 -1.14 26.45 6.96
CA ILE A 701 -1.06 25.11 7.58
C ILE A 701 -2.45 24.49 7.71
N VAL A 702 -3.41 25.21 8.31
CA VAL A 702 -4.77 24.70 8.52
C VAL A 702 -5.47 24.37 7.18
N PRO A 703 -5.46 25.24 6.15
CA PRO A 703 -6.05 24.91 4.86
C PRO A 703 -5.39 23.72 4.16
N ALA A 704 -4.06 23.60 4.25
CA ALA A 704 -3.34 22.46 3.65
C ALA A 704 -3.74 21.14 4.31
N LEU A 705 -3.81 21.10 5.65
CA LEU A 705 -4.25 19.91 6.39
C LEU A 705 -5.72 19.58 6.15
N ASP A 706 -6.61 20.58 6.04
CA ASP A 706 -8.01 20.37 5.70
C ASP A 706 -8.16 19.78 4.28
N ASN A 707 -7.34 20.20 3.31
CA ASN A 707 -7.33 19.64 1.96
C ASN A 707 -6.83 18.19 1.95
N VAL A 708 -5.73 17.90 2.66
CA VAL A 708 -5.21 16.54 2.84
C VAL A 708 -6.27 15.64 3.48
N GLY A 709 -6.98 16.15 4.51
CA GLY A 709 -8.07 15.43 5.18
C GLY A 709 -9.23 15.12 4.24
N LYS A 710 -9.69 16.09 3.44
CA LYS A 710 -10.74 15.88 2.43
C LYS A 710 -10.34 14.85 1.37
N ASP A 711 -9.08 14.84 0.95
CA ASP A 711 -8.58 13.86 0.00
C ASP A 711 -8.45 12.47 0.63
N PHE A 712 -8.12 12.39 1.91
CA PHE A 712 -8.13 11.13 2.68
C PHE A 712 -9.55 10.55 2.79
N GLU A 713 -10.54 11.36 3.14
CA GLU A 713 -11.95 10.93 3.20
C GLU A 713 -12.50 10.45 1.85
N LYS A 714 -12.01 11.03 0.75
CA LYS A 714 -12.37 10.63 -0.62
C LYS A 714 -11.57 9.43 -1.14
N GLY A 715 -10.63 8.88 -0.36
CA GLY A 715 -9.72 7.81 -0.78
C GLY A 715 -8.72 8.22 -1.86
N LYS A 716 -8.49 9.52 -2.05
CA LYS A 716 -7.47 10.06 -2.97
C LYS A 716 -6.08 10.10 -2.33
N LYS A 717 -6.02 10.32 -1.02
CA LYS A 717 -4.81 10.16 -0.19
C LYS A 717 -5.02 9.02 0.80
N PHE A 718 -3.93 8.41 1.24
CA PHE A 718 -3.95 7.33 2.21
C PHE A 718 -3.17 7.74 3.47
N LEU A 719 -3.22 6.87 4.48
CA LEU A 719 -2.60 7.11 5.78
C LEU A 719 -1.13 7.58 5.69
N PRO A 720 -0.25 6.97 4.87
CA PRO A 720 1.12 7.48 4.73
C PRO A 720 1.20 8.94 4.28
N GLN A 721 0.41 9.35 3.27
CA GLN A 721 0.41 10.74 2.82
C GLN A 721 -0.11 11.68 3.91
N LEU A 722 -1.14 11.27 4.66
CA LEU A 722 -1.67 12.05 5.78
C LEU A 722 -0.60 12.27 6.87
N LEU A 723 0.12 11.21 7.25
CA LEU A 723 1.18 11.27 8.25
C LEU A 723 2.39 12.08 7.77
N LEU A 724 2.77 11.96 6.50
CA LEU A 724 3.85 12.76 5.91
C LEU A 724 3.50 14.24 5.85
N SER A 725 2.26 14.60 5.52
CA SER A 725 1.77 15.98 5.61
C SER A 725 1.83 16.49 7.05
N ALA A 726 1.45 15.65 8.02
CA ALA A 726 1.57 15.95 9.46
C ALA A 726 3.04 16.17 9.90
N GLU A 727 3.98 15.30 9.51
CA GLU A 727 5.42 15.46 9.80
C GLU A 727 5.97 16.74 9.15
N THR A 728 5.56 17.02 7.92
CA THR A 728 5.92 18.24 7.18
C THR A 728 5.43 19.49 7.92
N VAL A 729 4.22 19.45 8.47
CA VAL A 729 3.67 20.51 9.33
C VAL A 729 4.43 20.64 10.64
N SER A 730 4.86 19.54 11.26
CA SER A 730 5.68 19.57 12.47
C SER A 730 7.00 20.31 12.24
N ASN A 731 7.65 20.15 11.07
CA ASN A 731 8.84 20.93 10.71
C ASN A 731 8.54 22.43 10.56
N SER A 732 7.40 22.79 9.95
CA SER A 732 6.96 24.19 9.90
C SER A 732 6.65 24.75 11.29
N PHE A 733 6.00 23.98 12.16
CA PHE A 733 5.72 24.41 13.54
C PHE A 733 7.00 24.59 14.36
N ALA A 734 8.00 23.73 14.20
CA ALA A 734 9.28 23.90 14.88
C ALA A 734 9.92 25.26 14.54
N GLU A 735 9.91 25.65 13.27
CA GLU A 735 10.44 26.94 12.82
C GLU A 735 9.59 28.14 13.32
N ILE A 736 8.27 27.99 13.31
CA ILE A 736 7.33 28.99 13.87
C ILE A 736 7.59 29.17 15.36
N LYS A 737 7.74 28.07 16.11
CA LYS A 737 8.00 28.08 17.55
C LYS A 737 9.33 28.75 17.88
N ASP A 738 10.39 28.40 17.15
CA ASP A 738 11.70 29.06 17.28
C ASP A 738 11.62 30.58 17.04
N SER A 739 10.79 31.02 16.09
CA SER A 739 10.54 32.44 15.82
C SER A 739 9.71 33.13 16.93
N MET A 740 8.70 32.42 17.47
CA MET A 740 7.85 32.90 18.57
C MET A 740 8.62 33.01 19.90
N GLU A 741 9.48 32.04 20.22
CA GLU A 741 10.34 32.07 21.40
C GLU A 741 11.32 33.25 21.35
N LYS A 742 11.92 33.51 20.16
CA LYS A 742 12.78 34.68 19.93
C LYS A 742 12.05 36.02 20.05
N SER A 743 10.73 36.04 19.83
CA SER A 743 9.89 37.24 19.92
C SER A 743 9.11 37.37 21.24
N GLY A 744 9.25 36.42 22.17
CA GLY A 744 8.61 36.43 23.49
C GLY A 744 7.10 36.17 23.46
N GLN A 745 6.57 35.58 22.38
CA GLN A 745 5.16 35.19 22.27
C GLN A 745 4.99 33.72 22.67
N ALA A 746 4.13 33.43 23.65
CA ALA A 746 3.75 32.07 24.00
C ALA A 746 2.60 31.59 23.10
N GLN A 747 2.64 30.33 22.68
CA GLN A 747 1.55 29.68 21.96
C GLN A 747 0.38 29.43 22.92
N GLU A 748 -0.81 29.93 22.59
CA GLU A 748 -2.04 29.49 23.27
C GLU A 748 -2.52 28.18 22.63
N SER A 749 -2.57 27.12 23.42
CA SER A 749 -3.18 25.84 23.04
C SER A 749 -4.66 26.00 22.71
N LYS A 750 -5.15 25.26 21.71
CA LYS A 750 -6.59 25.21 21.41
C LYS A 750 -7.37 24.41 22.47
N GLY A 751 -6.69 23.58 23.23
CA GLY A 751 -7.26 22.75 24.30
C GLY A 751 -6.39 21.52 24.56
N THR A 752 -6.56 20.89 25.71
CA THR A 752 -5.84 19.67 26.10
C THR A 752 -6.74 18.45 25.98
N VAL A 753 -6.27 17.41 25.31
CA VAL A 753 -6.96 16.13 25.07
C VAL A 753 -6.18 15.00 25.74
N VAL A 754 -6.86 14.10 26.46
CA VAL A 754 -6.24 12.84 26.93
C VAL A 754 -6.53 11.74 25.92
N ILE A 755 -5.54 10.90 25.60
CA ILE A 755 -5.73 9.72 24.77
C ILE A 755 -5.11 8.48 25.41
N ALA A 756 -5.77 7.32 25.26
CA ALA A 756 -5.31 6.04 25.79
C ALA A 756 -5.82 4.85 24.97
N THR A 757 -5.08 3.74 24.96
CA THR A 757 -5.70 2.44 24.65
C THR A 757 -6.21 1.82 25.95
N VAL A 758 -7.34 1.14 25.86
CA VAL A 758 -7.99 0.56 27.04
C VAL A 758 -7.19 -0.63 27.58
N PHE A 759 -7.42 -0.97 28.84
CA PHE A 759 -6.79 -2.12 29.48
C PHE A 759 -6.95 -3.40 28.64
N GLY A 760 -5.91 -4.23 28.62
CA GLY A 760 -5.81 -5.42 27.79
C GLY A 760 -5.45 -5.16 26.32
N ASP A 761 -5.55 -3.92 25.82
CA ASP A 761 -5.22 -3.60 24.43
C ASP A 761 -3.83 -3.00 24.29
N ILE A 762 -2.91 -3.77 23.70
CA ILE A 762 -1.53 -3.35 23.46
C ILE A 762 -1.32 -2.67 22.10
N HIS A 763 -2.38 -2.46 21.31
CA HIS A 763 -2.29 -1.88 19.98
C HIS A 763 -2.56 -0.38 20.02
N ASP A 764 -1.54 0.42 19.73
CA ASP A 764 -1.56 1.86 19.92
C ASP A 764 -1.36 2.67 18.63
N ILE A 765 -1.30 2.00 17.48
CA ILE A 765 -1.14 2.64 16.17
C ILE A 765 -2.22 3.71 15.94
N GLY A 766 -3.50 3.35 16.07
CA GLY A 766 -4.62 4.28 15.89
C GLY A 766 -4.55 5.49 16.83
N LYS A 767 -4.26 5.25 18.12
CA LYS A 767 -4.06 6.29 19.13
C LYS A 767 -2.92 7.22 18.75
N ASN A 768 -1.78 6.69 18.33
CA ASN A 768 -0.60 7.48 17.96
C ASN A 768 -0.85 8.33 16.70
N ILE A 769 -1.65 7.83 15.75
CA ILE A 769 -2.11 8.62 14.60
C ILE A 769 -2.99 9.78 15.10
N VAL A 770 -3.97 9.51 15.96
CA VAL A 770 -4.83 10.55 16.56
C VAL A 770 -4.01 11.60 17.31
N LYS A 771 -3.01 11.18 18.10
CA LYS A 771 -2.07 12.06 18.79
C LYS A 771 -1.41 13.03 17.82
N ALA A 772 -0.73 12.48 16.81
CA ALA A 772 0.02 13.26 15.85
C ALA A 772 -0.89 14.25 15.11
N MET A 773 -2.12 13.84 14.78
CA MET A 773 -3.09 14.72 14.14
C MET A 773 -3.56 15.83 15.09
N LEU A 774 -3.95 15.55 16.33
CA LEU A 774 -4.36 16.57 17.29
C LEU A 774 -3.25 17.60 17.56
N GLU A 775 -2.01 17.14 17.76
CA GLU A 775 -0.85 18.02 17.97
C GLU A 775 -0.64 18.95 16.76
N ASN A 776 -0.75 18.42 15.54
CA ASN A 776 -0.60 19.20 14.30
C ASN A 776 -1.74 20.19 14.03
N TYR A 777 -2.91 20.02 14.67
CA TYR A 777 -4.01 21.00 14.61
C TYR A 777 -3.97 22.03 15.75
N GLY A 778 -2.96 21.95 16.63
CA GLY A 778 -2.68 22.91 17.70
C GLY A 778 -3.32 22.58 19.06
N TYR A 779 -3.63 21.31 19.31
CA TYR A 779 -4.09 20.81 20.61
C TYR A 779 -2.92 20.23 21.42
N ASP A 780 -2.94 20.37 22.74
CA ASP A 780 -2.03 19.62 23.60
C ASP A 780 -2.58 18.22 23.84
N VAL A 781 -1.72 17.21 23.83
CA VAL A 781 -2.13 15.81 24.03
C VAL A 781 -1.40 15.18 25.21
N ILE A 782 -2.18 14.72 26.19
CA ILE A 782 -1.69 13.85 27.26
C ILE A 782 -1.91 12.41 26.83
N ASP A 783 -0.82 11.75 26.45
CA ASP A 783 -0.84 10.37 25.98
C ASP A 783 -0.50 9.41 27.13
N LEU A 784 -1.50 8.65 27.60
CA LEU A 784 -1.34 7.65 28.66
C LEU A 784 -0.74 6.34 28.15
N GLY A 785 -0.51 6.22 26.84
CA GLY A 785 0.09 5.03 26.24
C GLY A 785 -0.92 3.91 26.04
N LYS A 786 -0.46 2.68 26.26
CA LYS A 786 -1.18 1.46 25.92
C LYS A 786 -1.42 0.54 27.12
N ASN A 787 -2.44 -0.29 27.03
CA ASN A 787 -2.86 -1.19 28.10
C ASN A 787 -3.15 -0.42 29.40
N VAL A 788 -3.89 0.68 29.29
CA VAL A 788 -4.05 1.65 30.39
C VAL A 788 -5.22 1.22 31.30
N PRO A 789 -5.00 1.04 32.61
CA PRO A 789 -6.07 0.77 33.57
C PRO A 789 -7.08 1.93 33.64
N ALA A 790 -8.36 1.63 33.86
CA ALA A 790 -9.41 2.63 33.93
C ALA A 790 -9.14 3.73 34.97
N ASP A 791 -8.64 3.37 36.16
CA ASP A 791 -8.32 4.32 37.23
C ASP A 791 -7.29 5.38 36.80
N GLU A 792 -6.32 5.02 35.96
CA GLU A 792 -5.28 5.94 35.49
C GLU A 792 -5.87 7.01 34.55
N VAL A 793 -6.79 6.60 33.67
CA VAL A 793 -7.55 7.52 32.80
C VAL A 793 -8.39 8.48 33.66
N VAL A 794 -9.10 7.94 34.64
CA VAL A 794 -9.96 8.73 35.55
C VAL A 794 -9.15 9.77 36.31
N ASN A 795 -8.05 9.36 36.92
CA ASN A 795 -7.19 10.25 37.71
C ASN A 795 -6.62 11.36 36.83
N THR A 796 -6.10 11.04 35.65
CA THR A 796 -5.51 12.02 34.73
C THR A 796 -6.54 13.06 34.26
N VAL A 797 -7.75 12.62 33.88
CA VAL A 797 -8.83 13.52 33.43
C VAL A 797 -9.23 14.48 34.56
N LEU A 798 -9.29 13.99 35.80
CA LEU A 798 -9.65 14.81 36.94
C LEU A 798 -8.52 15.77 37.35
N GLU A 799 -7.27 15.32 37.40
CA GLU A 799 -6.15 16.16 37.82
C GLU A 799 -5.91 17.34 36.86
N ASN A 800 -6.17 17.15 35.55
CA ASN A 800 -5.82 18.13 34.52
C ASN A 800 -7.01 18.93 33.95
N ASP A 801 -8.24 18.75 34.46
CA ASP A 801 -9.46 19.44 33.95
C ASP A 801 -9.73 19.27 32.47
N ILE A 802 -9.65 18.01 32.05
CA ILE A 802 -9.73 17.63 30.65
C ILE A 802 -11.19 17.65 30.17
N LYS A 803 -11.42 18.33 29.04
CA LYS A 803 -12.74 18.46 28.41
C LYS A 803 -13.04 17.39 27.36
N LEU A 804 -12.00 16.74 26.83
CA LEU A 804 -12.13 15.69 25.82
C LEU A 804 -11.14 14.54 26.12
N VAL A 805 -11.66 13.33 26.19
CA VAL A 805 -10.87 12.09 26.26
C VAL A 805 -11.13 11.22 25.04
N GLY A 806 -10.07 10.65 24.46
CA GLY A 806 -10.11 9.69 23.37
C GLY A 806 -9.70 8.30 23.85
N LEU A 807 -10.56 7.29 23.67
CA LEU A 807 -10.26 5.90 24.00
C LEU A 807 -10.17 5.05 22.72
N SER A 808 -9.15 4.20 22.65
CA SER A 808 -8.89 3.33 21.49
C SER A 808 -8.90 1.85 21.87
N ALA A 809 -9.46 1.01 20.99
CA ALA A 809 -9.34 -0.46 21.04
C ALA A 809 -9.18 -1.05 19.63
N LEU A 810 -8.22 -1.94 19.42
CA LEU A 810 -8.06 -2.71 18.18
C LEU A 810 -8.63 -4.12 18.31
N MET A 811 -8.51 -4.74 19.49
CA MET A 811 -8.94 -6.12 19.66
C MET A 811 -10.43 -6.19 19.99
N THR A 812 -11.17 -7.08 19.32
CA THR A 812 -12.57 -7.34 19.65
C THR A 812 -12.76 -7.76 21.11
N THR A 813 -11.72 -8.32 21.72
CA THR A 813 -11.70 -8.83 23.09
C THR A 813 -11.50 -7.77 24.17
N THR A 814 -11.12 -6.54 23.82
CA THR A 814 -10.80 -5.45 24.76
C THR A 814 -11.88 -4.37 24.79
N VAL A 815 -12.89 -4.48 23.95
CA VAL A 815 -13.94 -3.46 23.80
C VAL A 815 -14.79 -3.36 25.08
N ALA A 816 -14.98 -4.44 25.84
CA ALA A 816 -15.64 -4.39 27.15
C ALA A 816 -14.88 -3.52 28.19
N ASN A 817 -13.54 -3.51 28.15
CA ASN A 817 -12.74 -2.67 29.04
C ASN A 817 -12.90 -1.19 28.73
N MET A 818 -13.28 -0.85 27.49
CA MET A 818 -13.68 0.51 27.13
C MET A 818 -14.95 0.94 27.86
N GLU A 819 -15.99 0.10 27.87
CA GLU A 819 -17.24 0.37 28.59
C GLU A 819 -16.98 0.56 30.09
N GLU A 820 -16.16 -0.31 30.69
CA GLU A 820 -15.76 -0.17 32.09
C GLU A 820 -15.08 1.19 32.36
N THR A 821 -14.14 1.58 31.50
CA THR A 821 -13.43 2.86 31.62
C THR A 821 -14.39 4.06 31.54
N ILE A 822 -15.32 4.03 30.58
CA ILE A 822 -16.34 5.08 30.42
C ILE A 822 -17.23 5.16 31.66
N SER A 823 -17.71 4.02 32.15
CA SER A 823 -18.58 3.95 33.33
C SER A 823 -17.92 4.53 34.58
N GLN A 824 -16.66 4.15 34.84
CA GLN A 824 -15.89 4.68 35.97
C GLN A 824 -15.65 6.19 35.84
N LEU A 825 -15.27 6.66 34.64
CA LEU A 825 -15.03 8.07 34.38
C LEU A 825 -16.29 8.92 34.56
N ARG A 826 -17.44 8.48 34.04
CA ARG A 826 -18.72 9.17 34.21
C ARG A 826 -19.10 9.30 35.68
N LYS A 827 -18.96 8.22 36.44
CA LYS A 827 -19.23 8.22 37.89
C LYS A 827 -18.34 9.23 38.61
N ALA A 828 -17.04 9.22 38.34
CA ALA A 828 -16.08 10.11 38.98
C ALA A 828 -16.30 11.60 38.61
N LEU A 829 -16.64 11.88 37.35
CA LEU A 829 -17.00 13.22 36.87
C LEU A 829 -18.26 13.76 37.55
N ALA A 830 -19.30 12.91 37.70
CA ALA A 830 -20.54 13.26 38.38
C ALA A 830 -20.31 13.59 39.87
N GLU A 831 -19.48 12.81 40.56
CA GLU A 831 -19.11 13.06 41.97
C GLU A 831 -18.35 14.39 42.17
N LYS A 832 -17.63 14.86 41.13
CA LYS A 832 -16.87 16.12 41.15
C LYS A 832 -17.60 17.29 40.50
N GLY A 833 -18.79 17.09 39.93
CA GLY A 833 -19.56 18.12 39.24
C GLY A 833 -18.86 18.69 38.00
N ARG A 834 -18.18 17.84 37.22
CA ARG A 834 -17.42 18.21 36.02
C ARG A 834 -17.95 17.53 34.78
N GLU A 835 -17.71 18.14 33.64
CA GLU A 835 -18.10 17.60 32.34
C GLU A 835 -16.86 17.33 31.49
N CYS A 836 -16.81 16.14 30.90
CA CYS A 836 -15.81 15.73 29.93
C CYS A 836 -16.53 14.97 28.82
N LYS A 837 -16.20 15.29 27.58
CA LYS A 837 -16.68 14.56 26.41
C LYS A 837 -15.80 13.35 26.15
N ILE A 838 -16.42 12.22 25.83
CA ILE A 838 -15.75 10.94 25.62
C ILE A 838 -15.90 10.57 24.13
N CYS A 839 -14.78 10.52 23.43
CA CYS A 839 -14.68 10.04 22.05
C CYS A 839 -14.07 8.64 22.05
N VAL A 840 -14.65 7.71 21.28
CA VAL A 840 -14.15 6.35 21.13
C VAL A 840 -13.87 6.02 19.66
N GLY A 841 -12.84 5.21 19.41
CA GLY A 841 -12.48 4.76 18.06
C GLY A 841 -11.65 3.48 18.08
N GLY A 842 -11.44 2.89 16.91
CA GLY A 842 -10.73 1.62 16.79
C GLY A 842 -11.29 0.71 15.69
N ALA A 843 -10.47 -0.20 15.15
CA ALA A 843 -10.84 -0.98 13.96
C ALA A 843 -12.06 -1.89 14.17
N VAL A 844 -12.34 -2.26 15.42
CA VAL A 844 -13.45 -3.15 15.80
C VAL A 844 -14.68 -2.39 16.29
N LEU A 845 -14.62 -1.05 16.35
CA LEU A 845 -15.70 -0.20 16.87
C LEU A 845 -16.62 0.29 15.75
N THR A 846 -17.91 0.39 16.10
CA THR A 846 -18.97 0.94 15.25
C THR A 846 -19.72 2.04 15.98
N GLU A 847 -20.40 2.92 15.25
CA GLU A 847 -21.20 4.01 15.82
C GLU A 847 -22.26 3.51 16.79
N ASP A 848 -23.04 2.50 16.37
CA ASP A 848 -24.05 1.83 17.20
C ASP A 848 -23.49 1.25 18.51
N TYR A 849 -22.23 0.80 18.49
CA TYR A 849 -21.59 0.25 19.67
C TYR A 849 -21.12 1.36 20.61
N ALA A 850 -20.52 2.42 20.07
CA ALA A 850 -20.06 3.58 20.84
C ALA A 850 -21.21 4.22 21.64
N GLU A 851 -22.39 4.33 21.05
CA GLU A 851 -23.59 4.85 21.72
C GLU A 851 -24.00 3.95 22.90
N LYS A 852 -23.98 2.62 22.72
CA LYS A 852 -24.37 1.65 23.76
C LYS A 852 -23.47 1.70 24.99
N ILE A 853 -22.17 1.92 24.81
CA ILE A 853 -21.22 1.99 25.92
C ILE A 853 -21.15 3.38 26.58
N GLY A 854 -21.97 4.33 26.13
CA GLY A 854 -22.10 5.66 26.76
C GLY A 854 -21.05 6.69 26.33
N ALA A 855 -20.40 6.50 25.17
CA ALA A 855 -19.55 7.52 24.56
C ALA A 855 -20.38 8.70 24.05
N ASP A 856 -19.80 9.92 24.06
CA ASP A 856 -20.44 11.08 23.42
C ASP A 856 -20.25 11.07 21.90
N TYR A 857 -19.12 10.53 21.43
CA TYR A 857 -18.76 10.51 20.02
C TYR A 857 -18.12 9.19 19.61
N TYR A 858 -18.46 8.73 18.41
CA TYR A 858 -17.70 7.74 17.66
C TYR A 858 -16.82 8.43 16.64
N SER A 859 -15.57 8.00 16.54
CA SER A 859 -14.63 8.46 15.54
C SER A 859 -14.12 7.28 14.71
N LYS A 860 -14.45 7.31 13.42
CA LYS A 860 -14.04 6.28 12.45
C LYS A 860 -12.56 6.41 12.05
N ASP A 861 -12.00 7.62 12.14
CA ASP A 861 -10.63 7.93 11.73
C ASP A 861 -10.07 9.15 12.50
N ALA A 862 -8.77 9.42 12.34
CA ALA A 862 -8.12 10.51 13.08
C ALA A 862 -8.63 11.90 12.71
N MET A 863 -9.12 12.11 11.49
CA MET A 863 -9.64 13.41 11.04
C MET A 863 -10.98 13.72 11.70
N GLN A 864 -11.83 12.71 11.86
CA GLN A 864 -13.08 12.87 12.61
C GLN A 864 -12.82 13.23 14.08
N THR A 865 -11.76 12.68 14.70
CA THR A 865 -11.37 13.07 16.06
C THR A 865 -10.96 14.54 16.15
N VAL A 866 -10.24 15.06 15.14
CA VAL A 866 -9.91 16.49 15.05
C VAL A 866 -11.17 17.35 14.89
N ALA A 867 -12.14 16.92 14.08
CA ALA A 867 -13.41 17.61 13.93
C ALA A 867 -14.20 17.68 15.25
N ILE A 868 -14.23 16.57 16.01
CA ILE A 868 -14.83 16.51 17.35
C ILE A 868 -14.11 17.45 18.31
N ALA A 869 -12.76 17.50 18.29
CA ALA A 869 -12.01 18.44 19.12
C ALA A 869 -12.35 19.91 18.80
N ARG A 870 -12.48 20.27 17.51
CA ARG A 870 -12.94 21.61 17.10
C ARG A 870 -14.31 21.95 17.66
N GLU A 871 -15.26 21.00 17.59
CA GLU A 871 -16.60 21.17 18.15
C GLU A 871 -16.59 21.38 19.67
N VAL A 872 -15.85 20.54 20.41
CA VAL A 872 -15.80 20.56 21.88
C VAL A 872 -15.12 21.82 22.42
N PHE A 873 -14.05 22.28 21.78
CA PHE A 873 -13.30 23.46 22.23
C PHE A 873 -13.80 24.78 21.61
N GLY A 874 -14.66 24.73 20.58
CA GLY A 874 -15.23 25.91 19.92
C GLY A 874 -14.18 26.79 19.24
N LYS A 875 -13.09 26.19 18.76
CA LYS A 875 -11.90 26.86 18.20
C LYS A 875 -11.40 26.18 16.93
#